data_AF-A0A7W1C286-F1
#
_entry.id   AF-A0A7W1C286-F1
#
_cell.length_a   1.000
_cell.length_b   1.000
_cell.length_c   1.000
_cell.angle_alpha   90.00
_cell.angle_beta   90.00
_cell.angle_gamma   90.00
#
_symmetry.space_group_name_H-M   'P 1'
#
loop_
_entity.id
_entity.type
_entity.pdbx_description
1 polymer ?
#
loop_
_entity_poly.entity_id
_entity_poly.type
_entity_poly.pdbx_seq_one_letter_code
_entity_poly.pdbx_strand_id
1 'polypeptide(L)'
;MFSPESTSVPPISDDPNVRRGPRLDLLTTAGWELLSRDPDAYNEEQRIIAEEAGKLAGEDRARTLTSAKQREIVDEALERFKLVSELEDKQRKREVEDMKFDRGLLEDQWDAADLASRKELGYPCLVVSKLEMPIAQVENEMREARLGVTVRPRGKKANQDGAEVRQGLYRAIEVDSRAHIAREWAAGRAMRCGRGFYRVVKVFNNDGDFDMDIGIKRILNQGSVYLDPWATEPDWSDGEWALITEDIPRARYARMYRNSDIDSLEQMVAEGDKPPDWVTDDHVRIAEYFRVSYVDRYLVFDPESKKSQLLPAGQQPPDDLDTEAGWRVRRVDQRKVEWYVINAAEVLDTETWEGRYIPIVPVIGKEHLVDGSERVWKGMISGGKDAQRMINYFKSLQVQAAHLTTRETYMGDIRAFERWEGHDAWKGIRILPINQEVNGVQIEKPDRMFKEPELQAITMVLRDLDHDIKSVTGRHSASLGEFGPDRSGKAIRELKAQGEQSTSGYLKNFAHISLTYEAKIILDLMRYVYDTERVIRIMGEQDKERTIMINGAFYETPDGPVPAADPETGIPNEPPGAPPPGMLANMGTAMTGQPMPAKEAPKLTRYDLTQDEDYSFVVTVQPSHQTQRQEDASVYEAIIKADANLAKFIGPLWVKSLEGPAAQEAYNLLLKAIPELKAATDEEAPEIPPEVQQQLQQSQQMIQELTQALEQKTQAEAANTQKLTMEATIKREELAGRQQIEAGKAQASVAEMQAKAESEVMLMRAKAEIELATRRAELDAEGQQKIELARIEAESKRQIALEQIAFEREKLQLEIATKRELAQLDRDTKTSLAQQAAVTSAAQEARKNV
;
A
#
# COMPACT_ATOMS: atom_id res chain seq x y z
N MET A 1 24.50 58.81 60.25
CA MET A 1 23.70 58.40 59.07
C MET A 1 22.57 57.56 59.63
N PHE A 2 21.42 58.21 59.79
CA PHE A 2 20.44 57.93 60.83
C PHE A 2 19.05 57.70 60.21
N SER A 3 18.37 56.67 60.72
CA SER A 3 16.93 56.46 60.92
C SER A 3 15.88 56.52 59.77
N PRO A 4 14.71 55.85 59.98
CA PRO A 4 13.70 55.52 58.96
C PRO A 4 12.40 56.34 59.09
N GLU A 5 11.67 56.53 57.98
CA GLU A 5 10.23 56.87 57.87
C GLU A 5 9.79 56.75 56.38
N SER A 6 8.95 55.76 56.03
CA SER A 6 7.50 55.83 55.76
C SER A 6 7.09 56.31 54.35
N THR A 7 6.34 55.50 53.59
CA THR A 7 5.17 55.98 52.83
C THR A 7 4.17 54.84 52.54
N SER A 8 2.91 55.13 52.86
CA SER A 8 1.69 54.32 52.85
C SER A 8 0.92 54.35 51.53
N VAL A 9 0.12 53.30 51.23
CA VAL A 9 -0.97 53.31 50.22
C VAL A 9 -2.20 52.56 50.81
N PRO A 10 -3.46 52.99 50.53
CA PRO A 10 -4.61 52.98 51.46
C PRO A 10 -5.60 51.78 51.30
N PRO A 11 -6.65 51.65 52.13
CA PRO A 11 -7.49 50.45 52.19
C PRO A 11 -8.61 50.45 51.14
N ILE A 12 -8.96 49.27 50.63
CA ILE A 12 -10.14 49.04 49.79
C ILE A 12 -11.38 49.04 50.70
N SER A 13 -12.37 49.84 50.30
CA SER A 13 -13.67 49.98 50.97
C SER A 13 -14.67 48.96 50.44
N ASP A 14 -15.52 48.49 51.35
CA ASP A 14 -16.66 47.60 51.09
C ASP A 14 -17.77 48.32 50.33
N ASP A 15 -18.26 47.72 49.23
CA ASP A 15 -19.56 48.02 48.62
C ASP A 15 -20.36 46.70 48.44
N PRO A 16 -21.60 46.55 48.95
CA PRO A 16 -22.20 45.25 49.24
C PRO A 16 -23.11 44.70 48.12
N ASN A 17 -22.84 44.99 46.84
CA ASN A 17 -23.78 44.67 45.74
C ASN A 17 -23.23 43.78 44.60
N VAL A 18 -22.42 42.75 44.93
CA VAL A 18 -22.15 41.66 43.97
C VAL A 18 -22.40 40.30 44.63
N ARG A 19 -23.50 39.66 44.24
CA ARG A 19 -23.79 38.26 44.58
C ARG A 19 -22.69 37.35 44.00
N ARG A 20 -21.82 36.82 44.87
CA ARG A 20 -20.88 35.73 44.53
C ARG A 20 -21.43 34.41 45.08
N GLY A 21 -21.45 33.38 44.21
CA GLY A 21 -21.84 32.01 44.53
C GLY A 21 -20.82 31.31 45.45
N PRO A 22 -21.18 30.16 46.05
CA PRO A 22 -20.47 29.62 47.20
C PRO A 22 -19.25 28.78 46.79
N ARG A 23 -18.22 28.83 47.66
CA ARG A 23 -16.99 27.98 47.72
C ARG A 23 -15.70 28.56 47.16
N LEU A 24 -15.26 29.72 47.66
CA LEU A 24 -13.83 30.07 47.61
C LEU A 24 -13.29 30.80 48.86
N ASP A 25 -13.98 30.69 50.02
CA ASP A 25 -13.66 31.50 51.21
C ASP A 25 -12.92 30.76 52.35
N LEU A 26 -12.55 29.49 52.18
CA LEU A 26 -11.92 28.71 53.27
C LEU A 26 -10.40 28.55 53.17
N LEU A 27 -9.74 29.02 52.10
CA LEU A 27 -8.31 28.76 51.87
C LEU A 27 -7.40 30.00 51.94
N THR A 28 -7.95 31.21 52.00
CA THR A 28 -7.14 32.44 51.93
C THR A 28 -6.70 32.98 53.30
N THR A 29 -7.35 32.58 54.39
CA THR A 29 -7.00 33.09 55.74
C THR A 29 -5.87 32.31 56.40
N ALA A 30 -5.70 31.02 56.09
CA ALA A 30 -4.66 30.18 56.69
C ALA A 30 -3.26 30.39 56.07
N GLY A 31 -3.18 30.87 54.82
CA GLY A 31 -1.91 31.04 54.10
C GLY A 31 -1.05 32.23 54.57
N TRP A 32 -1.66 33.23 55.21
CA TRP A 32 -0.95 34.45 55.63
C TRP A 32 -0.22 34.32 56.98
N GLU A 33 -0.64 33.41 57.87
CA GLU A 33 0.04 33.18 59.16
C GLU A 33 1.30 32.29 59.01
N LEU A 34 1.36 31.43 57.99
CA LEU A 34 2.47 30.51 57.73
C LEU A 34 3.68 31.15 57.03
N LEU A 35 3.51 32.32 56.40
CA LEU A 35 4.57 33.04 55.66
C LEU A 35 5.69 33.62 56.56
N SER A 36 5.55 33.48 57.89
CA SER A 36 6.51 33.97 58.89
C SER A 36 7.46 32.91 59.44
N ARG A 37 7.33 31.63 59.04
CA ARG A 37 8.16 30.52 59.54
C ARG A 37 8.59 29.59 58.40
N ASP A 38 9.86 29.68 58.04
CA ASP A 38 10.65 28.81 57.15
C ASP A 38 10.30 28.77 55.65
N PRO A 39 11.17 29.32 54.76
CA PRO A 39 11.01 29.29 53.30
C PRO A 39 11.07 27.90 52.66
N ASP A 40 11.69 26.92 53.32
CA ASP A 40 11.92 25.58 52.75
C ASP A 40 10.68 24.66 52.86
N ALA A 41 9.79 24.90 53.83
CA ALA A 41 8.56 24.13 53.99
C ALA A 41 7.52 24.44 52.89
N TYR A 42 7.51 25.68 52.39
CA TYR A 42 6.59 26.13 51.34
C TYR A 42 6.86 25.44 49.99
N ASN A 43 8.12 25.13 49.66
CA ASN A 43 8.46 24.44 48.41
C ASN A 43 8.13 22.94 48.44
N GLU A 44 8.19 22.30 49.61
CA GLU A 44 7.78 20.91 49.79
C GLU A 44 6.25 20.78 49.71
N GLU A 45 5.51 21.68 50.39
CA GLU A 45 4.05 21.71 50.33
C GLU A 45 3.53 22.15 48.95
N GLN A 46 4.18 23.08 48.24
CA GLN A 46 3.83 23.42 46.86
C GLN A 46 4.12 22.27 45.89
N ARG A 47 5.17 21.46 46.11
CA ARG A 47 5.40 20.22 45.34
C ARG A 47 4.35 19.17 45.64
N ILE A 48 3.97 18.99 46.90
CA ILE A 48 2.91 18.05 47.30
C ILE A 48 1.55 18.51 46.77
N ILE A 49 1.25 19.81 46.81
CA ILE A 49 0.01 20.40 46.27
C ILE A 49 0.02 20.39 44.74
N ALA A 50 1.16 20.58 44.07
CA ALA A 50 1.27 20.41 42.62
C ALA A 50 1.21 18.93 42.19
N GLU A 51 1.70 18.02 43.04
CA GLU A 51 1.60 16.57 42.85
C GLU A 51 0.18 16.07 43.15
N GLU A 52 -0.53 16.66 44.12
CA GLU A 52 -1.95 16.42 44.42
C GLU A 52 -2.87 17.09 43.42
N ALA A 53 -2.57 18.30 42.94
CA ALA A 53 -3.30 18.98 41.87
C ALA A 53 -3.07 18.28 40.51
N GLY A 54 -1.87 17.74 40.28
CA GLY A 54 -1.57 16.87 39.14
C GLY A 54 -2.29 15.52 39.23
N LYS A 55 -2.48 14.96 40.44
CA LYS A 55 -3.33 13.79 40.69
C LYS A 55 -4.81 14.11 40.46
N LEU A 56 -5.31 15.23 40.98
CA LEU A 56 -6.71 15.69 40.82
C LEU A 56 -7.05 16.05 39.36
N ALA A 57 -6.13 16.65 38.60
CA ALA A 57 -6.34 17.00 37.20
C ALA A 57 -6.38 15.78 36.26
N GLY A 58 -5.69 14.68 36.63
CA GLY A 58 -5.81 13.39 35.97
C GLY A 58 -6.99 12.54 36.46
N GLU A 59 -7.44 12.75 37.70
CA GLU A 59 -8.50 11.98 38.37
C GLU A 59 -9.91 12.26 37.86
N ASP A 60 -10.19 13.46 37.33
CA ASP A 60 -11.54 13.84 36.89
C ASP A 60 -11.90 13.38 35.47
N ARG A 61 -10.91 13.00 34.65
CA ARG A 61 -11.16 12.67 33.22
C ARG A 61 -11.71 11.25 32.99
N ALA A 62 -11.35 10.28 33.84
CA ALA A 62 -11.80 8.89 33.71
C ALA A 62 -13.04 8.54 34.58
N ARG A 63 -13.34 9.32 35.64
CA ARG A 63 -14.37 8.98 36.65
C ARG A 63 -15.81 9.40 36.32
N THR A 64 -16.05 9.99 35.15
CA THR A 64 -17.40 10.44 34.74
C THR A 64 -18.29 9.35 34.15
N LEU A 65 -17.74 8.17 33.81
CA LEU A 65 -18.50 7.02 33.32
C LEU A 65 -18.74 6.01 34.45
N THR A 66 -20.00 5.59 34.63
CA THR A 66 -20.36 4.51 35.56
C THR A 66 -19.61 3.23 35.15
N SER A 67 -19.08 2.46 36.11
CA SER A 67 -18.33 1.21 35.83
C SER A 67 -19.06 0.22 34.90
N ALA A 68 -20.40 0.26 34.89
CA ALA A 68 -21.22 -0.51 33.96
C ALA A 68 -21.10 -0.06 32.49
N LYS A 69 -21.06 1.26 32.22
CA LYS A 69 -20.90 1.81 30.87
C LYS A 69 -19.50 1.60 30.32
N GLN A 70 -18.48 1.64 31.18
CA GLN A 70 -17.11 1.34 30.77
C GLN A 70 -16.99 -0.11 30.27
N ARG A 71 -17.59 -1.06 30.99
CA ARG A 71 -17.62 -2.47 30.54
C ARG A 71 -18.38 -2.64 29.23
N GLU A 72 -19.52 -1.95 29.06
CA GLU A 72 -20.28 -1.99 27.80
C GLU A 72 -19.46 -1.53 26.59
N ILE A 73 -18.66 -0.46 26.73
CA ILE A 73 -17.79 0.03 25.66
C ILE A 73 -16.67 -0.97 25.34
N VAL A 74 -16.07 -1.57 26.37
CA VAL A 74 -15.01 -2.58 26.20
C VAL A 74 -15.57 -3.84 25.53
N ASP A 75 -16.73 -4.32 25.97
CA ASP A 75 -17.42 -5.47 25.39
C ASP A 75 -17.79 -5.19 23.92
N GLU A 76 -18.31 -4.01 23.61
CA GLU A 76 -18.61 -3.58 22.23
C GLU A 76 -17.34 -3.58 21.35
N ALA A 77 -16.23 -3.03 21.85
CA ALA A 77 -14.96 -3.02 21.12
C ALA A 77 -14.41 -4.44 20.90
N LEU A 78 -14.56 -5.35 21.89
CA LEU A 78 -14.17 -6.75 21.77
C LEU A 78 -15.03 -7.51 20.75
N GLU A 79 -16.34 -7.29 20.70
CA GLU A 79 -17.23 -7.89 19.70
C GLU A 79 -16.87 -7.43 18.29
N ARG A 80 -16.67 -6.12 18.12
CA ARG A 80 -16.24 -5.51 16.85
C ARG A 80 -14.88 -6.04 16.39
N PHE A 81 -13.93 -6.19 17.31
CA PHE A 81 -12.63 -6.78 17.03
C PHE A 81 -12.74 -8.24 16.56
N LYS A 82 -13.55 -9.06 17.24
CA LYS A 82 -13.78 -10.47 16.85
C LYS A 82 -14.39 -10.56 15.46
N LEU A 83 -15.39 -9.72 15.16
CA LEU A 83 -16.03 -9.66 13.86
C LEU A 83 -15.02 -9.38 12.73
N VAL A 84 -14.18 -8.35 12.88
CA VAL A 84 -13.15 -8.03 11.87
C VAL A 84 -12.12 -9.14 11.75
N SER A 85 -11.67 -9.69 12.88
CA SER A 85 -10.66 -10.75 12.89
C SER A 85 -11.12 -11.99 12.13
N GLU A 86 -12.40 -12.37 12.26
CA GLU A 86 -12.99 -13.49 11.52
C GLU A 86 -13.14 -13.20 10.02
N LEU A 87 -13.63 -12.01 9.66
CA LEU A 87 -13.84 -11.61 8.26
C LEU A 87 -12.52 -11.44 7.50
N GLU A 88 -11.52 -10.82 8.13
CA GLU A 88 -10.24 -10.51 7.51
C GLU A 88 -9.18 -11.62 7.64
N ASP A 89 -9.47 -12.74 8.32
CA ASP A 89 -8.46 -13.79 8.61
C ASP A 89 -7.70 -14.26 7.35
N LYS A 90 -8.43 -14.58 6.27
CA LYS A 90 -7.84 -15.00 4.99
C LYS A 90 -6.99 -13.90 4.35
N GLN A 91 -7.47 -12.67 4.41
CA GLN A 91 -6.78 -11.49 3.87
C GLN A 91 -5.48 -11.23 4.64
N ARG A 92 -5.54 -11.22 5.98
CA ARG A 92 -4.40 -10.97 6.88
C ARG A 92 -3.33 -12.05 6.75
N LYS A 93 -3.72 -13.32 6.68
CA LYS A 93 -2.78 -14.43 6.41
C LYS A 93 -2.00 -14.21 5.12
N ARG A 94 -2.69 -13.77 4.05
CA ARG A 94 -2.03 -13.48 2.78
C ARG A 94 -1.12 -12.26 2.86
N GLU A 95 -1.53 -11.20 3.53
CA GLU A 95 -0.70 -10.00 3.72
C GLU A 95 0.58 -10.32 4.50
N VAL A 96 0.48 -11.12 5.56
CA VAL A 96 1.64 -11.58 6.33
C VAL A 96 2.55 -12.44 5.46
N GLU A 97 2.00 -13.34 4.65
CA GLU A 97 2.79 -14.15 3.72
C GLU A 97 3.47 -13.26 2.65
N ASP A 98 2.78 -12.27 2.08
CA ASP A 98 3.35 -11.30 1.14
C ASP A 98 4.52 -10.53 1.77
N MET A 99 4.33 -10.04 3.01
CA MET A 99 5.37 -9.30 3.74
C MET A 99 6.56 -10.18 4.14
N LYS A 100 6.34 -11.46 4.49
CA LYS A 100 7.42 -12.42 4.71
C LYS A 100 8.19 -12.70 3.42
N PHE A 101 7.49 -12.88 2.31
CA PHE A 101 8.09 -13.15 1.01
C PHE A 101 9.02 -12.01 0.55
N ASP A 102 8.64 -10.77 0.85
CA ASP A 102 9.41 -9.56 0.60
C ASP A 102 10.74 -9.51 1.36
N ARG A 103 10.76 -10.00 2.62
CA ARG A 103 11.98 -10.07 3.46
C ARG A 103 13.11 -10.85 2.79
N GLY A 104 12.77 -11.77 1.88
CA GLY A 104 13.74 -12.43 1.01
C GLY A 104 14.64 -13.46 1.70
N LEU A 105 14.25 -13.97 2.87
CA LEU A 105 14.98 -15.08 3.50
C LEU A 105 14.69 -16.41 2.79
N LEU A 106 15.61 -17.36 2.96
CA LEU A 106 15.51 -18.71 2.40
C LEU A 106 14.20 -19.41 2.77
N GLU A 107 13.77 -19.25 4.02
CA GLU A 107 12.57 -19.90 4.56
C GLU A 107 11.28 -19.23 4.09
N ASP A 108 11.33 -17.97 3.68
CA ASP A 108 10.12 -17.21 3.31
C ASP A 108 9.77 -17.36 1.83
N GLN A 109 10.78 -17.52 0.95
CA GLN A 109 10.56 -17.63 -0.50
C GLN A 109 10.45 -19.07 -1.00
N TRP A 110 10.82 -20.07 -0.20
CA TRP A 110 10.68 -21.47 -0.55
C TRP A 110 9.47 -22.08 0.13
N ASP A 111 8.85 -23.07 -0.52
CA ASP A 111 7.93 -23.94 0.20
C ASP A 111 8.71 -24.82 1.18
N ALA A 112 8.15 -25.02 2.37
CA ALA A 112 8.81 -25.74 3.46
C ALA A 112 9.07 -27.20 3.10
N ALA A 113 8.15 -27.83 2.35
CA ALA A 113 8.29 -29.22 1.89
C ALA A 113 9.42 -29.37 0.86
N ASP A 114 9.47 -28.47 -0.13
CA ASP A 114 10.50 -28.46 -1.16
C ASP A 114 11.89 -28.17 -0.57
N LEU A 115 11.97 -27.23 0.39
CA LEU A 115 13.21 -26.91 1.07
C LEU A 115 13.72 -28.08 1.93
N ALA A 116 12.83 -28.78 2.64
CA ALA A 116 13.19 -29.94 3.42
C ALA A 116 13.74 -31.09 2.56
N SER A 117 13.03 -31.43 1.47
CA SER A 117 13.46 -32.50 0.55
C SER A 117 14.81 -32.20 -0.10
N ARG A 118 15.06 -30.95 -0.51
CA ARG A 118 16.33 -30.54 -1.10
C ARG A 118 17.47 -30.50 -0.09
N LYS A 119 17.21 -30.07 1.15
CA LYS A 119 18.21 -30.09 2.23
C LYS A 119 18.60 -31.52 2.61
N GLU A 120 17.65 -32.45 2.65
CA GLU A 120 17.92 -33.88 2.91
C GLU A 120 18.84 -34.48 1.85
N LEU A 121 18.64 -34.11 0.58
CA LEU A 121 19.48 -34.55 -0.54
C LEU A 121 20.82 -33.79 -0.66
N GLY A 122 21.08 -32.81 0.22
CA GLY A 122 22.30 -32.00 0.19
C GLY A 122 22.39 -31.06 -1.01
N TYR A 123 21.27 -30.72 -1.64
CA TYR A 123 21.24 -29.86 -2.82
C TYR A 123 21.24 -28.36 -2.47
N PRO A 124 21.85 -27.51 -3.31
CA PRO A 124 21.82 -26.07 -3.10
C PRO A 124 20.39 -25.54 -3.19
N CYS A 125 20.07 -24.57 -2.34
CA CYS A 125 18.82 -23.82 -2.32
C CYS A 125 19.18 -22.32 -2.33
N LEU A 126 18.91 -21.66 -3.46
CA LEU A 126 19.23 -20.25 -3.68
C LEU A 126 17.97 -19.40 -3.58
N VAL A 127 18.15 -18.15 -3.15
CA VAL A 127 17.14 -17.10 -3.23
C VAL A 127 17.68 -15.99 -4.09
N VAL A 128 16.99 -15.69 -5.20
CA VAL A 128 17.35 -14.61 -6.12
C VAL A 128 16.12 -13.74 -6.33
N SER A 129 15.83 -12.85 -5.38
CA SER A 129 14.66 -11.97 -5.44
C SER A 129 14.71 -11.07 -6.67
N LYS A 130 13.70 -11.17 -7.55
CA LYS A 130 13.51 -10.31 -8.73
C LYS A 130 12.36 -9.32 -8.56
N LEU A 131 11.55 -9.46 -7.50
CA LEU A 131 10.41 -8.59 -7.21
C LEU A 131 10.81 -7.25 -6.57
N GLU A 132 11.98 -7.17 -5.93
CA GLU A 132 12.45 -5.96 -5.27
C GLU A 132 12.62 -4.79 -6.25
N MET A 133 13.18 -5.05 -7.44
CA MET A 133 13.46 -4.01 -8.43
C MET A 133 12.16 -3.34 -8.96
N PRO A 134 11.11 -4.09 -9.40
CA PRO A 134 9.84 -3.50 -9.79
C PRO A 134 9.19 -2.65 -8.69
N ILE A 135 9.24 -3.09 -7.43
CA ILE A 135 8.65 -2.38 -6.29
C ILE A 135 9.41 -1.08 -6.03
N ALA A 136 10.75 -1.14 -5.95
CA ALA A 136 11.59 0.03 -5.72
C ALA A 136 11.40 1.10 -6.81
N GLN A 137 11.17 0.69 -8.07
CA GLN A 137 10.89 1.65 -9.13
C GLN A 137 9.53 2.36 -8.94
N VAL A 138 8.47 1.65 -8.51
CA VAL A 138 7.17 2.30 -8.23
C VAL A 138 7.28 3.22 -7.00
N GLU A 139 8.02 2.80 -5.97
CA GLU A 139 8.30 3.64 -4.80
C GLU A 139 9.06 4.92 -5.19
N ASN A 140 10.05 4.80 -6.09
CA ASN A 140 10.78 5.95 -6.60
C ASN A 140 9.91 6.87 -7.47
N GLU A 141 9.08 6.31 -8.35
CA GLU A 141 8.11 7.10 -9.14
C GLU A 141 7.14 7.87 -8.24
N MET A 142 6.69 7.25 -7.15
CA MET A 142 5.86 7.94 -6.15
C MET A 142 6.62 9.06 -5.43
N ARG A 143 7.89 8.85 -5.09
CA ARG A 143 8.74 9.87 -4.48
C ARG A 143 9.03 11.03 -5.45
N GLU A 144 9.21 10.74 -6.73
CA GLU A 144 9.42 11.72 -7.80
C GLU A 144 8.15 12.52 -8.11
N ALA A 145 6.98 11.87 -8.08
CA ALA A 145 5.69 12.51 -8.34
C ALA A 145 5.34 13.61 -7.32
N ARG A 146 6.00 13.60 -6.14
CA ARG A 146 5.84 14.55 -5.03
C ARG A 146 4.40 15.04 -4.91
N LEU A 147 3.44 14.21 -4.53
CA LEU A 147 2.01 14.61 -4.58
C LEU A 147 1.63 15.65 -3.52
N GLY A 148 0.78 16.60 -3.89
CA GLY A 148 0.39 17.74 -3.07
C GLY A 148 -1.08 18.06 -3.15
N VAL A 149 -1.59 18.68 -2.09
CA VAL A 149 -3.00 19.01 -1.96
C VAL A 149 -3.24 20.48 -2.31
N THR A 150 -4.15 20.71 -3.26
CA THR A 150 -4.61 22.04 -3.66
C THR A 150 -6.05 22.22 -3.20
N VAL A 151 -6.32 23.33 -2.50
CA VAL A 151 -7.64 23.64 -1.96
C VAL A 151 -8.27 24.71 -2.83
N ARG A 152 -9.40 24.39 -3.48
CA ARG A 152 -10.11 25.34 -4.34
C ARG A 152 -11.42 25.78 -3.70
N PRO A 153 -11.77 27.08 -3.72
CA PRO A 153 -13.08 27.54 -3.27
C PRO A 153 -14.19 27.04 -4.20
N ARG A 154 -15.34 26.71 -3.63
CA ARG A 154 -16.56 26.21 -4.26
C ARG A 154 -17.76 26.98 -3.70
N GLY A 155 -18.20 28.00 -4.42
CA GLY A 155 -19.44 28.73 -4.12
C GLY A 155 -19.25 30.24 -4.14
N LYS A 156 -20.36 30.99 -4.05
CA LYS A 156 -20.36 32.46 -4.11
C LYS A 156 -19.87 33.13 -2.81
N LYS A 157 -19.79 32.39 -1.70
CA LYS A 157 -19.34 32.89 -0.38
C LYS A 157 -17.88 32.53 -0.06
N ALA A 158 -17.30 31.58 -0.79
CA ALA A 158 -15.92 31.13 -0.56
C ALA A 158 -14.93 32.11 -1.20
N ASN A 159 -14.14 32.79 -0.37
CA ASN A 159 -13.10 33.71 -0.83
C ASN A 159 -11.85 32.93 -1.26
N GLN A 160 -11.23 33.37 -2.37
CA GLN A 160 -9.97 32.80 -2.86
C GLN A 160 -8.84 32.96 -1.83
N ASP A 161 -8.71 34.13 -1.22
CA ASP A 161 -7.74 34.43 -0.17
C ASP A 161 -7.85 33.43 1.01
N GLY A 162 -9.07 33.02 1.37
CA GLY A 162 -9.30 32.04 2.44
C GLY A 162 -8.92 30.60 2.06
N ALA A 163 -8.99 30.25 0.76
CA ALA A 163 -8.50 28.96 0.27
C ALA A 163 -6.97 28.93 0.26
N GLU A 164 -6.34 30.03 -0.15
CA GLU A 164 -4.87 30.18 -0.16
C GLU A 164 -4.29 30.09 1.25
N VAL A 165 -4.93 30.70 2.25
CA VAL A 165 -4.51 30.60 3.66
C VAL A 165 -4.59 29.15 4.16
N ARG A 166 -5.71 28.46 3.92
CA ARG A 166 -5.86 27.04 4.34
C ARG A 166 -4.87 26.13 3.63
N GLN A 167 -4.60 26.37 2.34
CA GLN A 167 -3.59 25.63 1.58
C GLN A 167 -2.17 25.91 2.10
N GLY A 168 -1.86 27.17 2.42
CA GLY A 168 -0.59 27.57 3.01
C GLY A 168 -0.36 26.92 4.39
N LEU A 169 -1.40 26.86 5.22
CA LEU A 169 -1.37 26.18 6.53
C LEU A 169 -1.23 24.66 6.37
N TYR A 170 -1.97 24.05 5.42
CA TYR A 170 -1.85 22.63 5.11
C TYR A 170 -0.41 22.26 4.74
N ARG A 171 0.23 23.05 3.86
CA ARG A 171 1.64 22.87 3.49
C ARG A 171 2.60 23.02 4.67
N ALA A 172 2.34 23.96 5.58
CA ALA A 172 3.14 24.12 6.80
C ALA A 172 3.06 22.85 7.67
N ILE A 173 1.84 22.34 7.90
CA ILE A 173 1.61 21.09 8.64
C ILE A 173 2.34 19.90 8.00
N GLU A 174 2.34 19.79 6.67
CA GLU A 174 3.05 18.73 5.95
C GLU A 174 4.57 18.76 6.20
N VAL A 175 5.16 19.96 6.21
CA VAL A 175 6.59 20.18 6.43
C VAL A 175 6.95 19.88 7.88
N ASP A 176 6.21 20.44 8.84
CA ASP A 176 6.45 20.28 10.28
C ASP A 176 6.30 18.82 10.72
N SER A 177 5.28 18.14 10.19
CA SER A 177 5.01 16.73 10.47
C SER A 177 5.97 15.76 9.78
N ARG A 178 6.76 16.21 8.80
CA ARG A 178 7.49 15.34 7.85
C ARG A 178 6.56 14.31 7.20
N ALA A 179 5.42 14.77 6.68
CA ALA A 179 4.34 13.92 6.18
C ALA A 179 4.78 12.89 5.13
N HIS A 180 5.80 13.22 4.32
CA HIS A 180 6.40 12.31 3.33
C HIS A 180 6.81 10.96 3.93
N ILE A 181 7.38 10.92 5.14
CA ILE A 181 7.83 9.67 5.77
C ILE A 181 6.64 8.76 6.09
N ALA A 182 5.55 9.33 6.61
CA ALA A 182 4.34 8.57 6.95
C ALA A 182 3.63 8.04 5.70
N ARG A 183 3.52 8.88 4.67
CA ARG A 183 2.93 8.54 3.38
C ARG A 183 3.72 7.46 2.65
N GLU A 184 5.04 7.61 2.55
CA GLU A 184 5.93 6.62 1.92
C GLU A 184 5.88 5.28 2.65
N TRP A 185 5.84 5.29 3.99
CA TRP A 185 5.75 4.06 4.79
C TRP A 185 4.43 3.31 4.56
N ALA A 186 3.31 4.01 4.51
CA ALA A 186 2.01 3.41 4.22
C ALA A 186 1.90 2.93 2.76
N ALA A 187 2.36 3.74 1.81
CA ALA A 187 2.31 3.40 0.40
C ALA A 187 3.22 2.23 0.02
N GLY A 188 4.43 2.15 0.59
CA GLY A 188 5.32 1.00 0.38
C GLY A 188 4.67 -0.32 0.81
N ARG A 189 3.98 -0.33 1.96
CA ARG A 189 3.22 -1.53 2.39
C ARG A 189 2.07 -1.84 1.45
N ALA A 190 1.32 -0.83 1.00
CA ALA A 190 0.21 -1.02 0.06
C ALA A 190 0.67 -1.55 -1.30
N MET A 191 1.83 -1.14 -1.80
CA MET A 191 2.43 -1.69 -3.02
C MET A 191 2.86 -3.15 -2.86
N ARG A 192 3.32 -3.55 -1.67
CA ARG A 192 3.79 -4.91 -1.37
C ARG A 192 2.63 -5.88 -1.14
N CYS A 193 1.76 -5.59 -0.16
CA CYS A 193 0.69 -6.51 0.29
C CYS A 193 -0.74 -6.04 -0.04
N GLY A 194 -0.93 -4.80 -0.49
CA GLY A 194 -2.23 -4.28 -0.94
C GLY A 194 -2.91 -3.28 0.00
N ARG A 195 -2.50 -3.21 1.28
CA ARG A 195 -3.02 -2.24 2.26
C ARG A 195 -1.89 -1.57 3.05
N GLY A 196 -2.09 -0.32 3.41
CA GLY A 196 -1.26 0.40 4.35
C GLY A 196 -2.04 1.47 5.09
N PHE A 197 -1.49 1.94 6.21
CA PHE A 197 -2.17 2.90 7.09
C PHE A 197 -1.19 3.92 7.68
N TYR A 198 -1.69 5.13 7.87
CA TYR A 198 -1.05 6.17 8.67
C TYR A 198 -2.14 7.00 9.39
N ARG A 199 -1.75 7.80 10.38
CA ARG A 199 -2.71 8.55 11.21
C ARG A 199 -2.41 10.04 11.28
N VAL A 200 -3.45 10.80 11.54
CA VAL A 200 -3.39 12.21 11.91
C VAL A 200 -3.58 12.30 13.42
N VAL A 201 -2.75 13.07 14.12
CA VAL A 201 -2.77 13.22 15.57
C VAL A 201 -2.73 14.69 15.95
N LYS A 202 -3.33 15.07 17.07
CA LYS A 202 -3.13 16.39 17.68
C LYS A 202 -1.87 16.33 18.55
N VAL A 203 -0.97 17.29 18.41
CA VAL A 203 0.27 17.39 19.18
C VAL A 203 0.30 18.77 19.82
N PHE A 204 0.62 18.84 21.11
CA PHE A 204 0.83 20.14 21.78
C PHE A 204 2.08 20.82 21.20
N ASN A 205 1.97 22.10 20.85
CA ASN A 205 3.06 22.87 20.25
C ASN A 205 4.20 23.11 21.27
N ASN A 206 3.83 23.36 22.53
CA ASN A 206 4.76 23.60 23.63
C ASN A 206 4.24 22.98 24.93
N ASP A 207 5.13 22.60 25.84
CA ASP A 207 4.76 22.01 27.13
C ASP A 207 4.05 23.01 28.07
N GLY A 208 4.16 24.31 27.78
CA GLY A 208 3.61 25.40 28.59
C GLY A 208 2.33 26.07 28.06
N ASP A 209 1.93 25.78 26.82
CA ASP A 209 0.78 26.43 26.15
C ASP A 209 -0.28 25.39 25.76
N PHE A 210 -1.56 25.81 25.76
CA PHE A 210 -2.67 24.95 25.34
C PHE A 210 -2.81 24.86 23.81
N ASP A 211 -1.98 25.56 23.05
CA ASP A 211 -2.01 25.55 21.61
C ASP A 211 -1.60 24.17 21.07
N MET A 212 -2.51 23.58 20.29
CA MET A 212 -2.28 22.32 19.60
C MET A 212 -1.96 22.56 18.13
N ASP A 213 -1.14 21.67 17.57
CA ASP A 213 -0.89 21.57 16.14
C ASP A 213 -1.28 20.18 15.62
N ILE A 214 -1.58 20.13 14.33
CA ILE A 214 -1.94 18.88 13.66
C ILE A 214 -0.66 18.20 13.17
N GLY A 215 -0.51 16.93 13.52
CA GLY A 215 0.64 16.10 13.18
C GLY A 215 0.24 14.91 12.30
N ILE A 216 0.98 14.63 11.22
CA ILE A 216 0.84 13.39 10.44
C ILE A 216 1.90 12.40 10.88
N LYS A 217 1.50 11.24 11.42
CA LYS A 217 2.45 10.23 11.94
C LYS A 217 2.24 8.85 11.34
N ARG A 218 3.37 8.15 11.16
CA ARG A 218 3.38 6.76 10.69
C ARG A 218 2.87 5.80 11.77
N ILE A 219 2.14 4.78 11.36
CA ILE A 219 1.85 3.59 12.17
C ILE A 219 2.92 2.55 11.82
N LEU A 220 3.66 2.05 12.81
CA LEU A 220 4.75 1.10 12.58
C LEU A 220 4.19 -0.28 12.22
N ASN A 221 3.48 -0.91 13.16
CA ASN A 221 2.74 -2.13 12.90
C ASN A 221 1.39 -1.78 12.27
N GLN A 222 1.34 -1.69 10.95
CA GLN A 222 0.09 -1.39 10.25
C GLN A 222 -0.89 -2.57 10.25
N GLY A 223 -0.50 -3.77 10.72
CA GLY A 223 -1.39 -4.91 10.94
C GLY A 223 -2.29 -4.74 12.17
N SER A 224 -1.92 -3.83 13.08
CA SER A 224 -2.70 -3.49 14.28
C SER A 224 -3.98 -2.69 14.02
N VAL A 225 -4.20 -2.24 12.78
CA VAL A 225 -5.34 -1.41 12.42
C VAL A 225 -6.50 -2.30 12.00
N TYR A 226 -7.66 -2.09 12.63
CA TYR A 226 -8.92 -2.74 12.30
C TYR A 226 -9.92 -1.64 11.96
N LEU A 227 -10.48 -1.71 10.76
CA LEU A 227 -11.48 -0.77 10.28
C LEU A 227 -12.82 -1.49 10.17
N ASP A 228 -13.89 -0.70 10.18
CA ASP A 228 -15.24 -1.19 9.96
C ASP A 228 -15.36 -1.97 8.62
N PRO A 229 -15.77 -3.25 8.63
CA PRO A 229 -15.98 -4.05 7.43
C PRO A 229 -17.15 -3.57 6.56
N TRP A 230 -18.11 -2.85 7.17
CA TRP A 230 -19.32 -2.40 6.47
C TRP A 230 -19.09 -1.14 5.62
N ALA A 231 -17.91 -0.54 5.72
CA ALA A 231 -17.52 0.60 4.89
C ALA A 231 -17.44 0.22 3.40
N THR A 232 -18.22 0.93 2.60
CA THR A 232 -18.36 0.76 1.15
C THR A 232 -17.39 1.64 0.38
N GLU A 233 -17.10 2.84 0.89
CA GLU A 233 -16.19 3.77 0.23
C GLU A 233 -14.74 3.28 0.36
N PRO A 234 -13.89 3.50 -0.66
CA PRO A 234 -12.49 3.13 -0.59
C PRO A 234 -11.71 4.02 0.38
N ASP A 235 -12.20 5.21 0.75
CA ASP A 235 -11.53 6.05 1.76
C ASP A 235 -11.94 5.72 3.20
N TRP A 236 -12.82 4.73 3.42
CA TRP A 236 -13.45 4.44 4.73
C TRP A 236 -14.11 5.67 5.37
N SER A 237 -14.52 6.66 4.56
CA SER A 237 -15.17 7.86 5.08
C SER A 237 -16.53 7.57 5.71
N ASP A 238 -17.19 6.49 5.33
CA ASP A 238 -18.46 6.00 5.86
C ASP A 238 -18.33 5.09 7.09
N GLY A 239 -17.11 4.64 7.44
CA GLY A 239 -16.90 3.72 8.55
C GLY A 239 -17.36 4.29 9.90
N GLU A 240 -18.09 3.49 10.69
CA GLU A 240 -18.61 3.93 11.98
C GLU A 240 -17.60 3.78 13.12
N TRP A 241 -16.54 3.01 12.91
CA TRP A 241 -15.54 2.77 13.94
C TRP A 241 -14.20 2.31 13.39
N ALA A 242 -13.17 2.44 14.23
CA ALA A 242 -11.84 1.91 13.97
C ALA A 242 -11.14 1.57 15.28
N LEU A 243 -10.22 0.60 15.22
CA LEU A 243 -9.42 0.17 16.37
C LEU A 243 -7.94 0.07 15.96
N ILE A 244 -7.05 0.56 16.82
CA ILE A 244 -5.60 0.41 16.67
C ILE A 244 -5.07 -0.26 17.93
N THR A 245 -4.44 -1.42 17.80
CA THR A 245 -3.77 -2.10 18.92
C THR A 245 -2.30 -1.65 19.03
N GLU A 246 -1.85 -1.31 20.23
CA GLU A 246 -0.43 -1.00 20.51
C GLU A 246 0.06 -1.81 21.70
N ASP A 247 1.20 -2.48 21.52
CA ASP A 247 1.91 -3.16 22.60
C ASP A 247 2.89 -2.18 23.26
N ILE A 248 2.66 -1.86 24.54
CA ILE A 248 3.47 -0.91 25.29
C ILE A 248 4.22 -1.65 26.42
N PRO A 249 5.53 -1.39 26.63
CA PRO A 249 6.26 -1.95 27.76
C PRO A 249 5.61 -1.55 29.09
N ARG A 250 5.54 -2.47 30.06
CA ARG A 250 4.87 -2.23 31.35
C ARG A 250 5.39 -0.98 32.10
N ALA A 251 6.69 -0.68 32.01
CA ALA A 251 7.26 0.53 32.61
C ALA A 251 6.74 1.83 31.98
N ARG A 252 6.52 1.85 30.66
CA ARG A 252 5.94 2.99 29.94
C ARG A 252 4.44 3.10 30.24
N TYR A 253 3.75 1.95 30.32
CA TYR A 253 2.36 1.88 30.74
C TYR A 253 2.15 2.49 32.14
N ALA A 254 2.91 2.06 33.15
CA ALA A 254 2.81 2.58 34.51
C ALA A 254 3.18 4.07 34.63
N ARG A 255 4.00 4.59 33.70
CA ARG A 255 4.30 6.04 33.62
C ARG A 255 3.14 6.84 33.04
N MET A 256 2.50 6.33 31.99
CA MET A 256 1.40 7.01 31.29
C MET A 256 0.08 6.89 32.06
N TYR A 257 -0.19 5.71 32.61
CA TYR A 257 -1.43 5.34 33.29
C TYR A 257 -1.10 4.86 34.70
N ARG A 258 -0.85 5.80 35.62
CA ARG A 258 -0.32 5.53 36.96
C ARG A 258 -1.33 4.81 37.90
N ASN A 259 -2.63 4.87 37.60
CA ASN A 259 -3.72 4.41 38.48
C ASN A 259 -4.61 3.31 37.87
N SER A 260 -4.14 2.58 36.84
CA SER A 260 -4.93 1.54 36.17
C SER A 260 -4.67 0.14 36.72
N ASP A 261 -5.70 -0.71 36.71
CA ASP A 261 -5.56 -2.14 37.00
C ASP A 261 -4.85 -2.79 35.80
N ILE A 262 -3.68 -3.40 36.06
CA ILE A 262 -2.88 -4.04 35.03
C ILE A 262 -3.53 -5.39 34.70
N ASP A 263 -4.42 -5.41 33.73
CA ASP A 263 -4.87 -6.64 33.08
C ASP A 263 -4.46 -6.65 31.62
N SER A 264 -3.80 -7.73 31.20
CA SER A 264 -3.22 -7.87 29.86
C SER A 264 -4.26 -8.38 28.88
N LEU A 265 -4.39 -7.67 27.76
CA LEU A 265 -5.30 -7.97 26.65
C LEU A 265 -4.82 -9.19 25.82
N GLU A 266 -4.84 -10.40 26.38
CA GLU A 266 -4.55 -11.63 25.63
C GLU A 266 -5.62 -11.92 24.56
N GLN A 267 -6.82 -11.33 24.69
CA GLN A 267 -7.99 -11.64 23.85
C GLN A 267 -8.07 -10.85 22.53
N MET A 268 -7.28 -9.80 22.33
CA MET A 268 -7.24 -9.05 21.05
C MET A 268 -5.96 -9.32 20.27
N VAL A 269 -5.77 -10.57 19.82
CA VAL A 269 -4.67 -10.93 18.93
C VAL A 269 -5.26 -11.48 17.63
N ALA A 270 -4.97 -10.79 16.51
CA ALA A 270 -5.25 -11.31 15.18
C ALA A 270 -3.95 -11.65 14.43
N GLU A 271 -4.05 -12.44 13.37
CA GLU A 271 -2.89 -12.81 12.57
C GLU A 271 -2.28 -11.55 11.91
N GLY A 272 -0.96 -11.38 12.05
CA GLY A 272 -0.24 -10.18 11.61
C GLY A 272 -0.13 -9.07 12.65
N ASP A 273 -0.78 -9.21 13.80
CA ASP A 273 -0.74 -8.28 14.94
C ASP A 273 -0.10 -8.93 16.18
N LYS A 274 1.06 -9.56 15.97
CA LYS A 274 1.85 -10.20 17.01
C LYS A 274 2.95 -9.24 17.47
N PRO A 275 3.24 -9.17 18.78
CA PRO A 275 4.38 -8.43 19.26
C PRO A 275 5.67 -8.99 18.62
N PRO A 276 6.71 -8.17 18.39
CA PRO A 276 7.95 -8.65 17.81
C PRO A 276 8.60 -9.72 18.70
N ASP A 277 9.09 -10.82 18.13
CA ASP A 277 9.67 -11.96 18.86
C ASP A 277 10.87 -11.60 19.77
N TRP A 278 11.50 -10.43 19.57
CA TRP A 278 12.61 -9.93 20.37
C TRP A 278 12.17 -9.10 21.59
N VAL A 279 10.88 -8.79 21.70
CA VAL A 279 10.28 -8.09 22.85
C VAL A 279 9.75 -9.14 23.83
N THR A 280 10.38 -9.23 24.99
CA THR A 280 10.05 -10.14 26.10
C THR A 280 8.63 -9.96 26.66
N ASP A 281 8.15 -10.99 27.36
CA ASP A 281 6.83 -11.21 27.98
C ASP A 281 6.23 -10.09 28.88
N ASP A 282 6.87 -8.91 29.05
CA ASP A 282 6.41 -7.83 29.94
C ASP A 282 5.86 -6.61 29.17
N HIS A 283 4.87 -6.86 28.31
CA HIS A 283 4.13 -5.83 27.58
C HIS A 283 2.64 -5.86 27.94
N VAL A 284 2.02 -4.69 27.91
CA VAL A 284 0.57 -4.52 28.05
C VAL A 284 0.04 -4.04 26.70
N ARG A 285 -0.93 -4.78 26.16
CA ARG A 285 -1.64 -4.39 24.94
C ARG A 285 -2.75 -3.40 25.29
N ILE A 286 -2.74 -2.27 24.60
CA ILE A 286 -3.77 -1.23 24.67
C ILE A 286 -4.42 -1.14 23.30
N ALA A 287 -5.71 -0.79 23.25
CA ALA A 287 -6.36 -0.43 22.00
C ALA A 287 -6.86 1.02 22.03
N GLU A 288 -6.53 1.79 20.98
CA GLU A 288 -7.20 3.05 20.67
C GLU A 288 -8.46 2.71 19.87
N TYR A 289 -9.63 3.02 20.43
CA TYR A 289 -10.95 2.76 19.85
C TYR A 289 -11.62 4.08 19.46
N PHE A 290 -11.90 4.24 18.18
CA PHE A 290 -12.66 5.33 17.62
C PHE A 290 -14.09 4.86 17.36
N ARG A 291 -15.07 5.53 17.95
CA ARG A 291 -16.51 5.27 17.75
C ARG A 291 -17.19 6.51 17.20
N VAL A 292 -17.96 6.35 16.15
CA VAL A 292 -18.84 7.40 15.63
C VAL A 292 -20.18 7.35 16.37
N SER A 293 -20.62 8.48 16.92
CA SER A 293 -21.97 8.68 17.43
C SER A 293 -22.72 9.72 16.61
N TYR A 294 -24.00 9.48 16.34
CA TYR A 294 -24.86 10.41 15.61
C TYR A 294 -25.69 11.20 16.61
N VAL A 295 -25.56 12.52 16.58
CA VAL A 295 -26.31 13.42 17.44
C VAL A 295 -27.35 14.14 16.60
N ASP A 296 -28.62 13.89 16.90
CA ASP A 296 -29.75 14.54 16.26
C ASP A 296 -29.75 16.04 16.59
N ARG A 297 -29.65 16.88 15.55
CA ARG A 297 -29.81 18.34 15.63
C ARG A 297 -30.90 18.81 14.69
N TYR A 298 -31.45 19.99 14.97
CA TYR A 298 -32.42 20.65 14.10
C TYR A 298 -31.77 21.87 13.45
N LEU A 299 -31.80 21.91 12.11
CA LEU A 299 -31.42 23.08 11.32
C LEU A 299 -32.67 23.93 11.11
N VAL A 300 -32.64 25.16 11.60
CA VAL A 300 -33.72 26.14 11.41
C VAL A 300 -33.23 27.21 10.42
N PHE A 301 -33.97 27.38 9.33
CA PHE A 301 -33.77 28.48 8.39
C PHE A 301 -34.69 29.63 8.77
N ASP A 302 -34.07 30.78 9.06
CA ASP A 302 -34.76 32.03 9.35
C ASP A 302 -34.97 32.83 8.04
N PRO A 303 -36.24 33.08 7.64
CA PRO A 303 -36.58 33.81 6.43
C PRO A 303 -36.23 35.31 6.50
N GLU A 304 -36.16 35.93 7.69
CA GLU A 304 -35.79 37.36 7.83
C GLU A 304 -34.28 37.56 7.68
N SER A 305 -33.48 36.77 8.37
CA SER A 305 -32.01 36.88 8.30
C SER A 305 -31.38 36.15 7.12
N LYS A 306 -32.15 35.31 6.40
CA LYS A 306 -31.67 34.41 5.33
C LYS A 306 -30.49 33.54 5.76
N LYS A 307 -30.35 33.28 7.07
CA LYS A 307 -29.31 32.43 7.64
C LYS A 307 -29.95 31.15 8.17
N SER A 308 -29.24 30.04 7.98
CA SER A 308 -29.55 28.77 8.61
C SER A 308 -28.74 28.63 9.89
N GLN A 309 -29.41 28.31 11.00
CA GLN A 309 -28.78 28.08 12.29
C GLN A 309 -29.00 26.63 12.71
N LEU A 310 -27.92 25.97 13.11
CA LEU A 310 -27.96 24.67 13.78
C LEU A 310 -28.30 24.88 15.25
N LEU A 311 -29.39 24.28 15.71
CA LEU A 311 -29.72 24.27 17.13
C LEU A 311 -28.77 23.35 17.90
N PRO A 312 -28.39 23.70 19.15
CA PRO A 312 -27.67 22.82 20.06
C PRO A 312 -28.37 21.45 20.23
N ALA A 313 -27.58 20.41 20.46
CA ALA A 313 -28.07 19.03 20.61
C ALA A 313 -29.15 18.92 21.70
N GLY A 314 -30.28 18.30 21.37
CA GLY A 314 -31.40 18.06 22.29
C GLY A 314 -32.39 19.22 22.46
N GLN A 315 -32.16 20.37 21.82
CA GLN A 315 -33.11 21.49 21.83
C GLN A 315 -34.14 21.32 20.70
N GLN A 316 -35.42 21.23 21.05
CA GLN A 316 -36.49 21.20 20.06
C GLN A 316 -36.65 22.58 19.41
N PRO A 317 -37.00 22.63 18.11
CA PRO A 317 -37.34 23.89 17.46
C PRO A 317 -38.51 24.55 18.21
N PRO A 318 -38.53 25.90 18.35
CA PRO A 318 -39.67 26.59 18.97
C PRO A 318 -40.99 26.19 18.30
N ASP A 319 -42.03 25.89 19.10
CA ASP A 319 -43.34 25.45 18.60
C ASP A 319 -44.07 26.55 17.79
N ASP A 320 -43.66 27.81 17.91
CA ASP A 320 -44.24 28.99 17.23
C ASP A 320 -43.66 29.24 15.81
N LEU A 321 -42.96 28.28 15.20
CA LEU A 321 -42.37 28.44 13.87
C LEU A 321 -43.42 28.27 12.75
N ASP A 322 -43.86 29.39 12.19
CA ASP A 322 -44.84 29.42 11.12
C ASP A 322 -44.22 29.00 9.77
N THR A 323 -44.63 27.83 9.26
CA THR A 323 -44.14 27.29 7.97
C THR A 323 -44.66 28.11 6.79
N GLU A 324 -45.79 28.82 6.93
CA GLU A 324 -46.34 29.69 5.89
C GLU A 324 -45.54 31.00 5.76
N ALA A 325 -44.87 31.44 6.83
CA ALA A 325 -43.98 32.60 6.84
C ALA A 325 -42.57 32.33 6.24
N GLY A 326 -42.31 31.11 5.76
CA GLY A 326 -41.07 30.74 5.06
C GLY A 326 -39.97 30.14 5.94
N TRP A 327 -40.25 29.88 7.22
CA TRP A 327 -39.37 29.11 8.09
C TRP A 327 -39.25 27.67 7.59
N ARG A 328 -38.02 27.14 7.55
CA ARG A 328 -37.77 25.74 7.18
C ARG A 328 -36.98 25.05 8.28
N VAL A 329 -37.54 23.96 8.80
CA VAL A 329 -36.86 23.12 9.78
C VAL A 329 -36.50 21.79 9.13
N ARG A 330 -35.26 21.37 9.31
CA ARG A 330 -34.78 20.05 8.86
C ARG A 330 -34.04 19.38 10.01
N ARG A 331 -34.36 18.11 10.29
CA ARG A 331 -33.54 17.26 11.15
C ARG A 331 -32.23 16.91 10.42
N VAL A 332 -31.11 17.13 11.11
CA VAL A 332 -29.76 16.87 10.63
C VAL A 332 -29.07 15.98 11.66
N ASP A 333 -28.66 14.80 11.22
CA ASP A 333 -27.90 13.88 12.06
C ASP A 333 -26.43 14.27 11.96
N GLN A 334 -25.88 14.88 13.02
CA GLN A 334 -24.49 15.31 13.06
C GLN A 334 -23.61 14.16 13.52
N ARG A 335 -22.66 13.77 12.67
CA ARG A 335 -21.65 12.75 12.97
C ARG A 335 -20.61 13.32 13.93
N LYS A 336 -20.40 12.67 15.06
CA LYS A 336 -19.41 13.01 16.09
C LYS A 336 -18.50 11.81 16.34
N VAL A 337 -17.20 12.01 16.56
CA VAL A 337 -16.26 10.92 16.83
C VAL A 337 -15.88 10.95 18.32
N GLU A 338 -15.90 9.78 18.95
CA GLU A 338 -15.49 9.55 20.33
C GLU A 338 -14.22 8.69 20.31
N TRP A 339 -13.22 9.09 21.07
CA TRP A 339 -11.94 8.38 21.17
C TRP A 339 -11.78 7.82 22.57
N TYR A 340 -11.54 6.51 22.64
CA TYR A 340 -11.36 5.77 23.87
C TYR A 340 -10.03 5.03 23.81
N VAL A 341 -9.24 5.12 24.87
CA VAL A 341 -8.09 4.23 25.06
C VAL A 341 -8.53 3.14 26.02
N ILE A 342 -8.55 1.89 25.57
CA ILE A 342 -9.09 0.76 26.33
C ILE A 342 -8.02 -0.28 26.64
N ASN A 343 -8.12 -0.89 27.83
CA ASN A 343 -7.48 -2.17 28.13
C ASN A 343 -8.55 -3.28 28.19
N ALA A 344 -8.19 -4.50 28.62
CA ALA A 344 -9.10 -5.64 28.68
C ALA A 344 -10.28 -5.46 29.66
N ALA A 345 -10.14 -4.57 30.65
CA ALA A 345 -10.99 -4.51 31.83
C ALA A 345 -11.65 -3.15 32.06
N GLU A 346 -11.02 -2.07 31.59
CA GLU A 346 -11.39 -0.69 31.83
C GLU A 346 -11.00 0.23 30.66
N VAL A 347 -11.61 1.42 30.67
CA VAL A 347 -11.28 2.52 29.77
C VAL A 347 -10.25 3.40 30.47
N LEU A 348 -9.06 3.52 29.89
CA LEU A 348 -7.92 4.26 30.44
C LEU A 348 -8.04 5.76 30.20
N ASP A 349 -8.43 6.15 28.99
CA ASP A 349 -8.59 7.54 28.59
C ASP A 349 -9.84 7.71 27.72
N THR A 350 -10.46 8.88 27.80
CA THR A 350 -11.67 9.21 27.06
C THR A 350 -11.59 10.67 26.61
N GLU A 351 -11.62 10.87 25.30
CA GLU A 351 -11.70 12.19 24.69
C GLU A 351 -12.82 12.22 23.66
N THR A 352 -13.52 13.34 23.57
CA THR A 352 -14.34 13.63 22.40
C THR A 352 -13.41 14.13 21.29
N TRP A 353 -13.37 13.43 20.17
CA TRP A 353 -12.68 13.94 18.99
C TRP A 353 -13.55 15.01 18.32
N GLU A 354 -12.97 16.19 18.14
CA GLU A 354 -13.70 17.36 17.62
C GLU A 354 -13.99 17.26 16.11
N GLY A 355 -13.20 16.46 15.40
CA GLY A 355 -13.40 16.19 13.98
C GLY A 355 -14.58 15.25 13.71
N ARG A 356 -15.16 15.38 12.52
CA ARG A 356 -16.24 14.55 11.96
C ARG A 356 -15.73 13.20 11.44
N TYR A 357 -14.47 13.14 11.02
CA TYR A 357 -13.86 11.97 10.38
C TYR A 357 -12.89 11.25 11.32
N ILE A 358 -12.79 9.93 11.17
CA ILE A 358 -11.84 9.10 11.91
C ILE A 358 -10.42 9.43 11.43
N PRO A 359 -9.46 9.72 12.31
CA PRO A 359 -8.14 10.23 11.93
C PRO A 359 -7.15 9.13 11.48
N ILE A 360 -7.64 8.14 10.73
CA ILE A 360 -6.84 7.02 10.20
C ILE A 360 -7.00 7.00 8.69
N VAL A 361 -5.90 7.17 7.95
CA VAL A 361 -5.93 7.23 6.50
C VAL A 361 -5.52 5.88 5.90
N PRO A 362 -6.44 5.19 5.19
CA PRO A 362 -6.10 3.96 4.47
C PRO A 362 -5.39 4.29 3.15
N VAL A 363 -4.35 3.50 2.86
CA VAL A 363 -3.67 3.46 1.56
C VAL A 363 -3.93 2.11 0.91
N ILE A 364 -4.46 2.14 -0.31
CA ILE A 364 -4.95 0.95 -0.99
C ILE A 364 -4.16 0.72 -2.26
N GLY A 365 -3.79 -0.55 -2.45
CA GLY A 365 -3.25 -1.07 -3.69
C GLY A 365 -4.35 -1.36 -4.71
N LYS A 366 -4.42 -2.60 -5.20
CA LYS A 366 -5.51 -3.05 -6.08
C LYS A 366 -6.63 -3.65 -5.25
N GLU A 367 -7.84 -3.17 -5.44
CA GLU A 367 -9.04 -3.68 -4.80
C GLU A 367 -9.85 -4.55 -5.78
N HIS A 368 -10.27 -5.71 -5.31
CA HIS A 368 -11.15 -6.62 -6.03
C HIS A 368 -12.31 -7.04 -5.13
N LEU A 369 -13.54 -6.99 -5.65
CA LEU A 369 -14.69 -7.59 -5.00
C LEU A 369 -15.01 -8.91 -5.72
N VAL A 370 -14.70 -10.03 -5.09
CA VAL A 370 -14.94 -11.38 -5.62
C VAL A 370 -16.33 -11.83 -5.17
N ASP A 371 -17.17 -12.27 -6.12
CA ASP A 371 -18.51 -12.81 -5.87
C ASP A 371 -19.44 -11.86 -5.07
N GLY A 372 -19.19 -10.54 -5.14
CA GLY A 372 -19.95 -9.52 -4.41
C GLY A 372 -19.79 -9.55 -2.88
N SER A 373 -19.00 -10.48 -2.33
CA SER A 373 -18.93 -10.76 -0.89
C SER A 373 -17.51 -10.70 -0.31
N GLU A 374 -16.49 -11.09 -1.07
CA GLU A 374 -15.11 -11.08 -0.59
C GLU A 374 -14.35 -9.87 -1.16
N ARG A 375 -14.11 -8.87 -0.32
CA ARG A 375 -13.28 -7.71 -0.64
C ARG A 375 -11.81 -8.07 -0.43
N VAL A 376 -11.04 -8.06 -1.52
CA VAL A 376 -9.67 -8.58 -1.58
C VAL A 376 -8.74 -7.46 -2.05
N TRP A 377 -7.76 -7.12 -1.22
CA TRP A 377 -6.70 -6.19 -1.59
C TRP A 377 -5.44 -6.92 -1.97
N LYS A 378 -4.83 -6.55 -3.09
CA LYS A 378 -3.61 -7.18 -3.61
C LYS A 378 -2.55 -6.13 -3.93
N GLY A 379 -1.32 -6.43 -3.50
CA GLY A 379 -0.12 -5.74 -3.94
C GLY A 379 0.54 -6.42 -5.14
N MET A 380 1.76 -5.98 -5.48
CA MET A 380 2.54 -6.52 -6.59
C MET A 380 3.12 -7.91 -6.29
N ILE A 381 3.42 -8.20 -5.01
CA ILE A 381 4.06 -9.46 -4.61
C ILE A 381 3.12 -10.65 -4.84
N SER A 382 1.85 -10.51 -4.47
CA SER A 382 0.86 -11.59 -4.55
C SER A 382 0.77 -12.24 -5.95
N GLY A 383 0.93 -11.46 -7.02
CA GLY A 383 0.94 -12.01 -8.39
C GLY A 383 2.27 -12.66 -8.79
N GLY A 384 3.39 -12.16 -8.27
CA GLY A 384 4.75 -12.58 -8.66
C GLY A 384 5.35 -13.71 -7.83
N LYS A 385 4.73 -14.09 -6.70
CA LYS A 385 5.23 -15.13 -5.78
C LYS A 385 5.59 -16.44 -6.47
N ASP A 386 4.68 -16.97 -7.29
CA ASP A 386 4.85 -18.30 -7.87
C ASP A 386 5.96 -18.33 -8.92
N ALA A 387 6.02 -17.33 -9.79
CA ALA A 387 7.12 -17.18 -10.74
C ALA A 387 8.47 -17.01 -10.01
N GLN A 388 8.49 -16.25 -8.91
CA GLN A 388 9.69 -16.06 -8.10
C GLN A 388 10.14 -17.36 -7.40
N ARG A 389 9.22 -18.16 -6.86
CA ARG A 389 9.49 -19.50 -6.32
C ARG A 389 10.12 -20.40 -7.39
N MET A 390 9.56 -20.40 -8.59
CA MET A 390 10.10 -21.18 -9.72
C MET A 390 11.50 -20.70 -10.13
N ILE A 391 11.77 -19.39 -10.17
CA ILE A 391 13.13 -18.88 -10.44
C ILE A 391 14.12 -19.40 -9.41
N ASN A 392 13.78 -19.34 -8.12
CA ASN A 392 14.63 -19.87 -7.05
C ASN A 392 14.90 -21.37 -7.24
N TYR A 393 13.88 -22.13 -7.61
CA TYR A 393 13.98 -23.56 -7.91
C TYR A 393 14.89 -23.84 -9.11
N PHE A 394 14.60 -23.25 -10.28
CA PHE A 394 15.37 -23.49 -11.50
C PHE A 394 16.80 -22.97 -11.42
N LYS A 395 17.04 -21.86 -10.69
CA LYS A 395 18.40 -21.36 -10.47
C LYS A 395 19.20 -22.33 -9.60
N SER A 396 18.56 -22.89 -8.57
CA SER A 396 19.16 -23.93 -7.73
C SER A 396 19.43 -25.22 -8.52
N LEU A 397 18.50 -25.60 -9.40
CA LEU A 397 18.66 -26.74 -10.31
C LEU A 397 19.82 -26.52 -11.30
N GLN A 398 19.99 -25.30 -11.81
CA GLN A 398 21.12 -24.95 -12.68
C GLN A 398 22.46 -25.17 -11.96
N VAL A 399 22.58 -24.74 -10.71
CA VAL A 399 23.79 -24.95 -9.89
C VAL A 399 23.99 -26.43 -9.58
N GLN A 400 22.90 -27.16 -9.27
CA GLN A 400 22.95 -28.60 -9.07
C GLN A 400 23.44 -29.34 -10.33
N ALA A 401 22.89 -29.02 -11.50
CA ALA A 401 23.30 -29.63 -12.77
C ALA A 401 24.78 -29.33 -13.07
N ALA A 402 25.22 -28.09 -12.85
CA ALA A 402 26.63 -27.71 -12.98
C ALA A 402 27.53 -28.45 -11.97
N HIS A 403 27.06 -28.68 -10.75
CA HIS A 403 27.82 -29.38 -9.71
C HIS A 403 27.93 -30.89 -9.96
N LEU A 404 26.83 -31.53 -10.37
CA LEU A 404 26.78 -32.96 -10.71
C LEU A 404 27.52 -33.29 -12.00
N THR A 405 27.86 -32.28 -12.81
CA THR A 405 28.67 -32.49 -14.00
C THR A 405 30.05 -32.96 -13.56
N THR A 406 30.30 -34.26 -13.73
CA THR A 406 31.62 -34.85 -13.52
C THR A 406 32.62 -34.20 -14.47
N ARG A 407 33.81 -33.86 -13.97
CA ARG A 407 34.94 -33.56 -14.86
C ARG A 407 35.28 -34.84 -15.64
N GLU A 408 35.11 -34.80 -16.96
CA GLU A 408 35.47 -35.83 -17.96
C GLU A 408 35.55 -37.28 -17.43
N THR A 409 34.41 -38.00 -17.41
CA THR A 409 34.41 -39.42 -17.03
C THR A 409 34.62 -40.32 -18.24
N TYR A 410 35.53 -41.27 -18.11
CA TYR A 410 35.80 -42.30 -19.11
C TYR A 410 35.13 -43.61 -18.67
N MET A 411 34.42 -44.25 -19.59
CA MET A 411 33.85 -45.58 -19.36
C MET A 411 34.64 -46.60 -20.18
N GLY A 412 35.04 -47.68 -19.53
CA GLY A 412 35.79 -48.76 -20.16
C GLY A 412 35.85 -49.99 -19.26
N ASP A 413 36.48 -51.04 -19.75
CA ASP A 413 36.72 -52.26 -18.97
C ASP A 413 37.60 -51.96 -17.75
N ILE A 414 37.24 -52.51 -16.57
CA ILE A 414 37.96 -52.34 -15.30
C ILE A 414 39.45 -52.68 -15.44
N ARG A 415 39.78 -53.68 -16.27
CA ARG A 415 41.17 -54.11 -16.54
C ARG A 415 42.02 -53.02 -17.19
N ALA A 416 41.40 -52.08 -17.91
CA ALA A 416 42.09 -50.92 -18.48
C ALA A 416 42.54 -49.91 -17.41
N PHE A 417 41.92 -49.93 -16.22
CA PHE A 417 42.13 -48.99 -15.12
C PHE A 417 42.92 -49.56 -13.93
N GLU A 418 43.18 -50.87 -13.91
CA GLU A 418 43.83 -51.60 -12.81
C GLU A 418 45.20 -51.02 -12.40
N ARG A 419 45.97 -50.46 -13.35
CA ARG A 419 47.26 -49.80 -13.05
C ARG A 419 47.13 -48.49 -12.26
N TRP A 420 45.93 -47.93 -12.19
CA TRP A 420 45.67 -46.57 -11.69
C TRP A 420 44.75 -46.54 -10.46
N GLU A 421 44.32 -47.70 -9.93
CA GLU A 421 43.61 -47.79 -8.63
C GLU A 421 44.51 -47.28 -7.49
N GLY A 422 44.10 -46.18 -6.85
CA GLY A 422 44.77 -45.63 -5.65
C GLY A 422 45.74 -44.46 -5.88
N HIS A 423 45.91 -43.96 -7.11
CA HIS A 423 46.73 -42.76 -7.34
C HIS A 423 45.94 -41.46 -7.07
N ASP A 424 46.43 -40.58 -6.20
CA ASP A 424 45.91 -39.19 -6.04
C ASP A 424 46.07 -38.33 -7.31
N ALA A 425 46.80 -38.85 -8.31
CA ALA A 425 47.15 -38.20 -9.57
C ALA A 425 45.99 -38.04 -10.57
N TRP A 426 44.81 -38.59 -10.28
CA TRP A 426 43.59 -38.42 -11.10
C TRP A 426 43.09 -36.96 -11.13
N LYS A 427 43.60 -36.08 -10.26
CA LYS A 427 43.14 -34.68 -10.14
C LYS A 427 43.79 -33.67 -11.11
N GLY A 428 44.61 -34.08 -12.09
CA GLY A 428 45.24 -33.09 -12.99
C GLY A 428 45.98 -33.58 -14.25
N ILE A 429 45.91 -34.86 -14.62
CA ILE A 429 46.64 -35.38 -15.79
C ILE A 429 45.78 -35.27 -17.06
N ARG A 430 46.30 -34.60 -18.10
CA ARG A 430 45.63 -34.41 -19.40
C ARG A 430 45.81 -35.57 -20.40
N ILE A 431 46.69 -36.53 -20.12
CA ILE A 431 46.97 -37.69 -20.98
C ILE A 431 47.12 -38.93 -20.09
N LEU A 432 46.15 -39.85 -20.16
CA LEU A 432 46.23 -41.14 -19.48
C LEU A 432 46.84 -42.20 -20.42
N PRO A 433 47.95 -42.86 -20.05
CA PRO A 433 48.40 -44.07 -20.71
C PRO A 433 47.48 -45.24 -20.31
N ILE A 434 46.88 -45.90 -21.29
CA ILE A 434 45.92 -46.99 -21.11
C ILE A 434 46.60 -48.31 -21.54
N ASN A 435 46.35 -49.39 -20.80
CA ASN A 435 46.81 -50.71 -21.20
C ASN A 435 46.01 -51.17 -22.43
N GLN A 436 46.68 -51.35 -23.57
CA GLN A 436 46.04 -51.86 -24.80
C GLN A 436 45.93 -53.39 -24.80
N GLU A 437 46.73 -54.08 -23.97
CA GLU A 437 46.69 -55.53 -23.78
C GLU A 437 46.93 -55.89 -22.31
N VAL A 438 46.11 -56.80 -21.78
CA VAL A 438 46.33 -57.47 -20.49
C VAL A 438 46.18 -58.98 -20.74
N ASN A 439 47.21 -59.77 -20.43
CA ASN A 439 47.23 -61.23 -20.64
C ASN A 439 46.91 -61.69 -22.08
N GLY A 440 47.36 -60.95 -23.11
CA GLY A 440 47.21 -61.32 -24.52
C GLY A 440 45.80 -61.08 -25.11
N VAL A 441 44.91 -60.42 -24.37
CA VAL A 441 43.60 -59.97 -24.86
C VAL A 441 43.68 -58.46 -25.11
N GLN A 442 43.40 -58.04 -26.34
CA GLN A 442 43.33 -56.63 -26.73
C GLN A 442 42.08 -55.99 -26.12
N ILE A 443 42.26 -54.91 -25.35
CA ILE A 443 41.17 -54.21 -24.68
C ILE A 443 40.76 -53.01 -25.52
N GLU A 444 39.45 -52.78 -25.66
CA GLU A 444 38.92 -51.60 -26.32
C GLU A 444 39.28 -50.34 -25.51
N LYS A 445 39.64 -49.26 -26.22
CA LYS A 445 39.94 -47.98 -25.59
C LYS A 445 38.71 -47.48 -24.82
N PRO A 446 38.87 -46.96 -23.58
CA PRO A 446 37.79 -46.30 -22.86
C PRO A 446 37.20 -45.15 -23.68
N ASP A 447 35.87 -45.15 -23.80
CA ASP A 447 35.13 -44.07 -24.45
C ASP A 447 34.83 -42.95 -23.47
N ARG A 448 34.84 -41.72 -23.99
CA ARG A 448 34.45 -40.54 -23.22
C ARG A 448 32.94 -40.53 -23.06
N MET A 449 32.46 -40.66 -21.83
CA MET A 449 31.07 -40.35 -21.53
C MET A 449 30.94 -38.84 -21.34
N PHE A 450 30.67 -38.14 -22.44
CA PHE A 450 30.24 -36.75 -22.36
C PHE A 450 28.71 -36.72 -22.28
N LYS A 451 28.17 -36.52 -21.07
CA LYS A 451 26.76 -36.15 -20.89
C LYS A 451 26.71 -34.65 -20.66
N GLU A 452 26.33 -33.90 -21.69
CA GLU A 452 26.08 -32.47 -21.52
C GLU A 452 24.87 -32.31 -20.57
N PRO A 453 24.99 -31.54 -19.48
CA PRO A 453 23.82 -31.21 -18.69
C PRO A 453 22.86 -30.37 -19.55
N GLU A 454 21.55 -30.55 -19.36
CA GLU A 454 20.49 -29.77 -20.06
C GLU A 454 20.41 -28.31 -19.56
N LEU A 455 21.55 -27.63 -19.40
CA LEU A 455 21.65 -26.25 -18.93
C LEU A 455 20.92 -25.28 -19.88
N GLN A 456 20.87 -25.58 -21.17
CA GLN A 456 20.19 -24.74 -22.16
C GLN A 456 18.68 -24.69 -21.91
N ALA A 457 18.04 -25.83 -21.69
CA ALA A 457 16.60 -25.90 -21.39
C ALA A 457 16.26 -25.16 -20.10
N ILE A 458 17.04 -25.38 -19.03
CA ILE A 458 16.87 -24.67 -17.75
C ILE A 458 17.04 -23.15 -17.93
N THR A 459 18.01 -22.73 -18.73
CA THR A 459 18.28 -21.29 -18.98
C THR A 459 17.17 -20.63 -19.80
N MET A 460 16.57 -21.36 -20.76
CA MET A 460 15.41 -20.88 -21.50
C MET A 460 14.21 -20.66 -20.58
N VAL A 461 13.89 -21.63 -19.71
CA VAL A 461 12.80 -21.50 -18.73
C VAL A 461 13.06 -20.32 -17.77
N LEU A 462 14.29 -20.13 -17.30
CA LEU A 462 14.63 -18.98 -16.45
C LEU A 462 14.40 -17.63 -17.14
N ARG A 463 14.64 -17.55 -18.45
CA ARG A 463 14.36 -16.34 -19.24
C ARG A 463 12.85 -16.10 -19.38
N ASP A 464 12.07 -17.15 -19.59
CA ASP A 464 10.62 -17.06 -19.68
C ASP A 464 10.00 -16.63 -18.33
N LEU A 465 10.48 -17.20 -17.21
CA LEU A 465 10.03 -16.80 -15.86
C LEU A 465 10.39 -15.35 -15.51
N ASP A 466 11.54 -14.85 -15.97
CA ASP A 466 11.91 -13.44 -15.82
C ASP A 466 10.95 -12.53 -16.62
N HIS A 467 10.48 -13.00 -17.78
CA HIS A 467 9.44 -12.31 -18.55
C HIS A 467 8.07 -12.35 -17.85
N ASP A 468 7.71 -13.48 -17.23
CA ASP A 468 6.46 -13.61 -16.48
C ASP A 468 6.40 -12.64 -15.30
N ILE A 469 7.49 -12.51 -14.52
CA ILE A 469 7.56 -11.53 -13.43
C ILE A 469 7.38 -10.10 -13.96
N LYS A 470 8.06 -9.76 -15.07
CA LYS A 470 7.93 -8.45 -15.73
C LYS A 470 6.49 -8.18 -16.17
N SER A 471 5.84 -9.18 -16.75
CA SER A 471 4.46 -9.11 -17.22
C SER A 471 3.47 -8.91 -16.06
N VAL A 472 3.61 -9.68 -14.98
CA VAL A 472 2.72 -9.61 -13.82
C VAL A 472 2.89 -8.32 -13.02
N THR A 473 4.14 -7.83 -12.90
CA THR A 473 4.42 -6.55 -12.24
C THR A 473 4.07 -5.34 -13.12
N GLY A 474 3.71 -5.57 -14.39
CA GLY A 474 3.32 -4.52 -15.33
C GLY A 474 4.49 -3.71 -15.88
N ARG A 475 5.74 -4.19 -15.75
CA ARG A 475 6.95 -3.49 -16.25
C ARG A 475 7.59 -4.24 -17.40
N HIS A 476 7.60 -3.64 -18.59
CA HIS A 476 8.26 -4.21 -19.77
C HIS A 476 9.78 -3.95 -19.75
N SER A 477 10.56 -4.81 -20.43
CA SER A 477 12.03 -4.74 -20.52
C SER A 477 12.57 -3.38 -21.01
N ALA A 478 11.76 -2.62 -21.77
CA ALA A 478 12.13 -1.28 -22.22
C ALA A 478 12.28 -0.26 -21.07
N SER A 479 11.55 -0.42 -19.96
CA SER A 479 11.66 0.48 -18.80
C SER A 479 12.90 0.20 -17.94
N LEU A 480 13.52 -0.98 -18.09
CA LEU A 480 14.71 -1.42 -17.37
C LEU A 480 16.03 -0.92 -17.98
N GLY A 481 15.99 -0.10 -19.04
CA GLY A 481 17.19 0.47 -19.65
C GLY A 481 17.91 -0.43 -20.66
N GLU A 482 17.36 -1.62 -20.95
CA GLU A 482 17.82 -2.47 -22.04
C GLU A 482 17.34 -1.91 -23.39
N PHE A 483 17.93 -0.79 -23.81
CA PHE A 483 17.70 -0.25 -25.14
C PHE A 483 18.76 -0.81 -26.09
N GLY A 484 18.31 -1.29 -27.25
CA GLY A 484 19.21 -1.49 -28.38
C GLY A 484 19.90 -0.15 -28.75
N PRO A 485 21.15 -0.19 -29.26
CA PRO A 485 21.97 1.01 -29.50
C PRO A 485 21.35 2.03 -30.47
N ASP A 486 20.27 1.69 -31.18
CA ASP A 486 19.69 2.49 -32.26
C ASP A 486 18.45 3.33 -31.87
N ARG A 487 18.08 3.45 -30.59
CA ARG A 487 16.87 4.20 -30.18
C ARG A 487 17.14 5.65 -29.74
N SER A 488 16.39 6.58 -30.32
CA SER A 488 16.41 8.01 -29.97
C SER A 488 15.98 8.24 -28.50
N GLY A 489 16.61 9.21 -27.83
CA GLY A 489 16.26 9.61 -26.46
C GLY A 489 14.82 10.11 -26.28
N LYS A 490 14.11 10.47 -27.36
CA LYS A 490 12.65 10.74 -27.30
C LYS A 490 11.85 9.45 -27.20
N ALA A 491 12.18 8.45 -28.01
CA ALA A 491 11.54 7.13 -27.96
C ALA A 491 11.79 6.41 -26.63
N ILE A 492 12.99 6.58 -26.04
CA ILE A 492 13.32 6.07 -24.70
C ILE A 492 12.41 6.69 -23.64
N ARG A 493 12.17 8.01 -23.70
CA ARG A 493 11.27 8.71 -22.78
C ARG A 493 9.82 8.28 -22.94
N GLU A 494 9.34 8.12 -24.18
CA GLU A 494 7.98 7.62 -24.44
C GLU A 494 7.78 6.19 -23.94
N LEU A 495 8.78 5.31 -24.07
CA LEU A 495 8.72 3.95 -23.51
C LEU A 495 8.75 3.92 -21.99
N LYS A 496 9.51 4.82 -21.35
CA LYS A 496 9.48 5.00 -19.89
C LYS A 496 8.10 5.45 -19.43
N ALA A 497 7.53 6.47 -20.08
CA ALA A 497 6.18 6.95 -19.80
C ALA A 497 5.10 5.87 -19.99
N GLN A 498 5.26 5.00 -21.00
CA GLN A 498 4.37 3.84 -21.19
C GLN A 498 4.47 2.83 -20.03
N GLY A 499 5.68 2.61 -19.49
CA GLY A 499 5.90 1.75 -18.32
C GLY A 499 5.30 2.35 -17.04
N GLU A 500 5.48 3.65 -16.83
CA GLU A 500 4.88 4.40 -15.71
C GLU A 500 3.34 4.33 -15.78
N GLN A 501 2.76 4.42 -16.98
CA GLN A 501 1.31 4.35 -17.16
C GLN A 501 0.72 3.01 -16.67
N SER A 502 1.44 1.89 -16.86
CA SER A 502 1.01 0.55 -16.44
C SER A 502 0.87 0.42 -14.92
N THR A 503 1.78 1.05 -14.17
CA THR A 503 1.81 0.99 -12.69
C THR A 503 1.14 2.20 -12.02
N SER A 504 0.72 3.20 -12.81
CA SER A 504 0.09 4.45 -12.35
C SER A 504 -1.16 4.26 -11.49
N GLY A 505 -1.80 3.08 -11.52
CA GLY A 505 -2.95 2.77 -10.67
C GLY A 505 -2.67 2.93 -9.18
N TYR A 506 -1.49 2.48 -8.71
CA TYR A 506 -1.11 2.61 -7.30
C TYR A 506 -0.95 4.08 -6.89
N LEU A 507 -0.27 4.87 -7.73
CA LEU A 507 -0.07 6.30 -7.49
C LEU A 507 -1.39 7.07 -7.51
N LYS A 508 -2.28 6.76 -8.45
CA LYS A 508 -3.60 7.39 -8.56
C LYS A 508 -4.51 7.03 -7.39
N ASN A 509 -4.49 5.78 -6.92
CA ASN A 509 -5.26 5.37 -5.74
C ASN A 509 -4.78 6.14 -4.52
N PHE A 510 -3.47 6.22 -4.30
CA PHE A 510 -2.90 7.01 -3.21
C PHE A 510 -3.26 8.51 -3.32
N ALA A 511 -3.16 9.09 -4.52
CA ALA A 511 -3.48 10.50 -4.77
C ALA A 511 -4.97 10.81 -4.56
N HIS A 512 -5.87 10.06 -5.19
CA HIS A 512 -7.30 10.40 -5.20
C HIS A 512 -8.06 9.91 -3.98
N ILE A 513 -7.65 8.80 -3.35
CA ILE A 513 -8.35 8.19 -2.22
C ILE A 513 -7.70 8.69 -0.92
N SER A 514 -6.44 8.33 -0.67
CA SER A 514 -5.77 8.56 0.60
C SER A 514 -5.51 10.04 0.88
N LEU A 515 -4.86 10.77 -0.06
CA LEU A 515 -4.55 12.19 0.15
C LEU A 515 -5.79 13.07 0.21
N THR A 516 -6.83 12.76 -0.55
CA THR A 516 -8.11 13.49 -0.48
C THR A 516 -8.76 13.30 0.88
N TYR A 517 -8.73 12.08 1.45
CA TYR A 517 -9.28 11.81 2.77
C TYR A 517 -8.46 12.46 3.88
N GLU A 518 -7.13 12.39 3.80
CA GLU A 518 -6.22 13.12 4.68
C GLU A 518 -6.54 14.62 4.70
N ALA A 519 -6.70 15.23 3.51
CA ALA A 519 -7.07 16.63 3.39
C ALA A 519 -8.44 16.95 3.99
N LYS A 520 -9.45 16.09 3.82
CA LYS A 520 -10.76 16.26 4.46
C LYS A 520 -10.64 16.26 5.98
N ILE A 521 -9.88 15.33 6.56
CA ILE A 521 -9.64 15.25 8.01
C ILE A 521 -8.95 16.52 8.50
N ILE A 522 -7.86 16.93 7.84
CA ILE A 522 -7.05 18.07 8.29
C ILE A 522 -7.85 19.39 8.16
N LEU A 523 -8.55 19.61 7.04
CA LEU A 523 -9.36 20.83 6.85
C LEU A 523 -10.51 20.93 7.87
N ASP A 524 -11.08 19.81 8.28
CA ASP A 524 -12.11 19.75 9.31
C ASP A 524 -11.51 20.02 10.71
N LEU A 525 -10.37 19.39 11.03
CA LEU A 525 -9.65 19.61 12.29
C LEU A 525 -9.10 21.03 12.42
N MET A 526 -8.73 21.68 11.32
CA MET A 526 -8.16 23.03 11.34
C MET A 526 -9.08 24.02 12.05
N ARG A 527 -10.40 23.84 11.93
CA ARG A 527 -11.39 24.70 12.58
C ARG A 527 -11.33 24.66 14.11
N TYR A 528 -11.10 23.47 14.66
CA TYR A 528 -11.18 23.23 16.10
C TYR A 528 -9.82 23.38 16.78
N VAL A 529 -8.75 23.01 16.08
CA VAL A 529 -7.38 23.08 16.61
C VAL A 529 -6.82 24.52 16.52
N TYR A 530 -7.16 25.28 15.47
CA TYR A 530 -6.72 26.66 15.28
C TYR A 530 -7.83 27.66 15.63
N ASP A 531 -8.36 27.55 16.84
CA ASP A 531 -9.42 28.43 17.38
C ASP A 531 -8.87 29.72 18.01
N THR A 532 -7.66 29.68 18.59
CA THR A 532 -7.00 30.83 19.23
C THR A 532 -6.44 31.83 18.21
N GLU A 533 -6.34 33.10 18.62
CA GLU A 533 -5.62 34.11 17.85
C GLU A 533 -4.13 33.85 17.93
N ARG A 534 -3.55 33.35 16.83
CA ARG A 534 -2.11 33.07 16.77
C ARG A 534 -1.51 33.46 15.44
N VAL A 535 -0.22 33.78 15.52
CA VAL A 535 0.59 34.15 14.38
C VAL A 535 1.20 32.89 13.79
N ILE A 536 0.79 32.53 12.58
CA ILE A 536 1.30 31.34 11.90
C ILE A 536 2.04 31.74 10.64
N ARG A 537 3.16 31.05 10.39
CA ARG A 537 3.90 31.18 9.15
C ARG A 537 3.22 30.31 8.10
N ILE A 538 2.57 30.95 7.14
CA ILE A 538 2.07 30.26 5.96
C ILE A 538 3.05 30.44 4.80
N MET A 539 3.08 29.44 3.93
CA MET A 539 3.80 29.53 2.68
C MET A 539 2.92 30.22 1.64
N GLY A 540 3.24 31.47 1.29
CA GLY A 540 2.45 32.29 0.36
C GLY A 540 2.73 32.02 -1.13
N GLU A 541 1.94 32.66 -1.98
CA GLU A 541 1.88 32.50 -3.46
C GLU A 541 3.23 32.75 -4.18
N GLN A 542 4.16 33.48 -3.55
CA GLN A 542 5.46 33.84 -4.14
C GLN A 542 6.67 33.40 -3.32
N ASP A 543 6.62 32.25 -2.63
CA ASP A 543 7.82 31.67 -1.98
C ASP A 543 8.45 32.58 -0.90
N LYS A 544 7.66 33.53 -0.41
CA LYS A 544 7.99 34.35 0.76
C LYS A 544 7.16 33.79 1.90
N GLU A 545 7.83 33.47 3.02
CA GLU A 545 7.15 33.18 4.29
C GLU A 545 6.24 34.35 4.61
N ARG A 546 4.92 34.15 4.47
CA ARG A 546 3.94 35.15 4.84
C ARG A 546 3.48 34.79 6.23
N THR A 547 3.88 35.61 7.17
CA THR A 547 3.36 35.48 8.53
C THR A 547 1.96 36.09 8.52
N ILE A 548 0.94 35.29 8.83
CA ILE A 548 -0.43 35.76 8.96
C ILE A 548 -0.89 35.61 10.41
N MET A 549 -1.80 36.48 10.82
CA MET A 549 -2.54 36.30 12.06
C MET A 549 -3.86 35.63 11.74
N ILE A 550 -4.16 34.53 12.44
CA ILE A 550 -5.40 33.77 12.29
C ILE A 550 -6.37 34.24 13.39
N ASN A 551 -7.66 34.30 13.06
CA ASN A 551 -8.81 34.69 13.90
C ASN A 551 -8.83 36.13 14.43
N GLY A 552 -7.68 36.83 14.44
CA GLY A 552 -7.54 38.27 14.68
C GLY A 552 -7.53 39.10 13.37
N ALA A 553 -8.00 40.36 13.45
CA ALA A 553 -7.88 41.30 12.33
C ALA A 553 -6.46 41.91 12.32
N PHE A 554 -5.82 42.04 11.17
CA PHE A 554 -4.47 42.60 11.07
C PHE A 554 -4.27 43.48 9.84
N TYR A 555 -3.25 44.35 9.92
CA TYR A 555 -2.74 45.13 8.80
C TYR A 555 -1.52 44.44 8.19
N GLU A 556 -1.53 44.25 6.87
CA GLU A 556 -0.39 43.73 6.13
C GLU A 556 0.69 44.80 5.98
N THR A 557 1.77 44.67 6.75
CA THR A 557 2.95 45.53 6.69
C THR A 557 4.15 44.73 6.15
N PRO A 558 5.09 45.31 5.39
CA PRO A 558 6.27 44.59 4.87
C PRO A 558 7.13 43.88 5.92
N ASP A 559 7.05 44.28 7.20
CA ASP A 559 7.81 43.73 8.33
C ASP A 559 7.02 42.66 9.14
N GLY A 560 5.80 42.29 8.74
CA GLY A 560 4.94 41.31 9.41
C GLY A 560 3.54 41.82 9.73
N PRO A 561 2.60 40.94 10.13
CA PRO A 561 1.22 41.33 10.45
C PRO A 561 1.18 42.09 11.79
N VAL A 562 0.60 43.29 11.79
CA VAL A 562 0.34 44.06 13.02
C VAL A 562 -1.13 43.86 13.39
N PRO A 563 -1.46 43.38 14.61
CA PRO A 563 -2.85 43.22 15.04
C PRO A 563 -3.58 44.57 15.01
N ALA A 564 -4.76 44.59 14.40
CA ALA A 564 -5.69 45.69 14.49
C ALA A 564 -6.36 45.64 15.88
N ALA A 565 -6.45 46.79 16.55
CA ALA A 565 -6.88 46.86 17.94
C ALA A 565 -8.27 46.25 18.20
N ASP A 566 -8.42 45.70 19.41
CA ASP A 566 -9.66 45.14 19.96
C ASP A 566 -10.82 46.15 19.90
N PRO A 567 -12.04 45.76 19.45
CA PRO A 567 -13.20 46.65 19.43
C PRO A 567 -13.66 47.10 20.84
N GLU A 568 -13.19 46.48 21.93
CA GLU A 568 -13.55 46.84 23.31
C GLU A 568 -12.65 47.90 23.97
N THR A 569 -11.43 48.12 23.50
CA THR A 569 -10.49 49.07 24.15
C THR A 569 -10.44 50.45 23.51
N GLY A 570 -11.04 50.64 22.33
CA GLY A 570 -11.29 51.97 21.75
C GLY A 570 -10.05 52.83 21.45
N ILE A 571 -8.84 52.27 21.52
CA ILE A 571 -7.59 52.95 21.14
C ILE A 571 -7.17 52.41 19.78
N PRO A 572 -7.27 53.20 18.69
CA PRO A 572 -6.74 52.78 17.40
C PRO A 572 -5.22 52.70 17.50
N ASN A 573 -4.64 51.53 17.26
CA ASN A 573 -3.24 51.47 16.85
C ASN A 573 -3.15 52.12 15.47
N GLU A 574 -2.59 53.33 15.43
CA GLU A 574 -2.38 54.06 14.18
C GLU A 574 -1.54 53.19 13.22
N PRO A 575 -1.88 53.15 11.92
CA PRO A 575 -1.11 52.41 10.93
C PRO A 575 0.35 52.90 10.93
N PRO A 576 1.36 52.01 10.87
CA PRO A 576 2.76 52.40 10.90
C PRO A 576 3.08 53.35 9.74
N GLY A 577 3.25 54.65 10.03
CA GLY A 577 3.55 55.68 9.03
C GLY A 577 2.65 56.93 9.05
N ALA A 578 1.66 57.04 9.94
CA ALA A 578 0.96 58.31 10.14
C ALA A 578 1.86 59.30 10.90
N PRO A 579 2.10 60.53 10.39
CA PRO A 579 2.79 61.56 11.18
C PRO A 579 1.91 61.93 12.39
N PRO A 580 2.49 62.11 13.59
CA PRO A 580 1.73 62.35 14.81
C PRO A 580 0.81 63.58 14.68
N PRO A 581 -0.44 63.52 15.19
CA PRO A 581 -1.38 64.64 15.11
C PRO A 581 -0.86 65.84 15.90
N GLY A 582 -0.23 66.79 15.19
CA GLY A 582 0.32 68.01 15.81
C GLY A 582 1.36 68.77 14.99
N MET A 583 1.94 68.17 13.93
CA MET A 583 2.97 68.84 13.12
C MET A 583 2.50 69.46 11.79
N LEU A 584 1.19 69.51 11.52
CA LEU A 584 0.66 70.15 10.30
C LEU A 584 0.27 71.63 10.46
N ALA A 585 0.42 72.21 11.66
CA ALA A 585 -0.01 73.59 11.92
C ALA A 585 1.07 74.67 11.68
N ASN A 586 2.31 74.32 11.26
CA ASN A 586 3.42 75.29 11.29
C ASN A 586 4.42 75.25 10.13
N MET A 587 4.00 74.92 8.91
CA MET A 587 4.76 75.27 7.71
C MET A 587 3.86 75.87 6.63
N GLY A 588 3.88 77.19 6.55
CA GLY A 588 3.26 77.95 5.46
C GLY A 588 4.03 77.78 4.14
N THR A 589 3.26 77.65 3.06
CA THR A 589 3.54 78.13 1.70
C THR A 589 4.98 78.02 1.18
N ALA A 590 5.28 76.93 0.46
CA ALA A 590 6.01 76.93 -0.80
C ALA A 590 5.97 75.55 -1.46
N MET A 591 5.91 75.54 -2.81
CA MET A 591 6.12 74.43 -3.75
C MET A 591 4.87 73.71 -4.29
N THR A 592 4.44 74.22 -5.45
CA THR A 592 3.73 73.51 -6.51
C THR A 592 4.57 72.36 -7.07
N GLY A 593 4.04 71.14 -7.13
CA GLY A 593 4.63 70.04 -7.89
C GLY A 593 4.15 68.64 -7.47
N GLN A 594 3.27 68.07 -8.31
CA GLN A 594 2.84 66.66 -8.38
C GLN A 594 2.04 66.07 -7.20
N PRO A 595 0.85 65.47 -7.44
CA PRO A 595 0.18 64.66 -6.44
C PRO A 595 1.03 63.40 -6.18
N MET A 596 1.44 63.21 -4.93
CA MET A 596 2.00 61.93 -4.50
C MET A 596 0.99 60.81 -4.83
N PRO A 597 1.43 59.65 -5.34
CA PRO A 597 0.54 58.51 -5.48
C PRO A 597 0.01 58.18 -4.08
N ALA A 598 -1.31 58.16 -3.94
CA ALA A 598 -1.95 57.72 -2.71
C ALA A 598 -1.43 56.30 -2.41
N LYS A 599 -0.55 56.17 -1.42
CA LYS A 599 -0.20 54.88 -0.84
C LYS A 599 -1.52 54.30 -0.35
N GLU A 600 -2.01 53.27 -1.03
CA GLU A 600 -3.25 52.59 -0.68
C GLU A 600 -3.24 52.28 0.82
N ALA A 601 -4.33 52.63 1.50
CA ALA A 601 -4.48 52.34 2.92
C ALA A 601 -4.27 50.84 3.14
N PRO A 602 -3.50 50.41 4.16
CA PRO A 602 -3.28 48.99 4.42
C PRO A 602 -4.63 48.30 4.62
N LYS A 603 -4.91 47.30 3.79
CA LYS A 603 -6.18 46.57 3.81
C LYS A 603 -6.29 45.84 5.15
N LEU A 604 -7.37 46.11 5.89
CA LEU A 604 -7.72 45.35 7.10
C LEU A 604 -8.15 43.95 6.66
N THR A 605 -7.36 42.94 6.98
CA THR A 605 -7.62 41.56 6.61
C THR A 605 -7.92 40.75 7.88
N ARG A 606 -9.01 39.97 7.87
CA ARG A 606 -9.36 39.02 8.93
C ARG A 606 -9.61 37.67 8.29
N TYR A 607 -8.82 36.67 8.68
CA TYR A 607 -9.03 35.28 8.29
C TYR A 607 -9.63 34.53 9.48
N ASP A 608 -10.92 34.24 9.40
CA ASP A 608 -11.63 33.48 10.43
C ASP A 608 -11.74 32.01 9.99
N LEU A 609 -11.02 31.13 10.67
CA LEU A 609 -11.08 29.68 10.43
C LEU A 609 -12.21 29.01 11.21
N THR A 610 -12.85 29.71 12.15
CA THR A 610 -13.84 29.16 13.09
C THR A 610 -15.28 29.19 12.55
N GLN A 611 -15.57 30.08 11.59
CA GLN A 611 -16.92 30.24 11.02
C GLN A 611 -17.36 29.04 10.18
N ASP A 612 -18.62 28.66 10.38
CA ASP A 612 -19.36 27.52 9.79
C ASP A 612 -19.68 27.74 8.29
N GLU A 613 -18.69 28.10 7.48
CA GLU A 613 -18.84 28.06 6.01
C GLU A 613 -18.68 26.62 5.51
N ASP A 614 -19.68 25.82 5.88
CA ASP A 614 -19.92 24.44 5.50
C ASP A 614 -19.52 24.16 4.03
N TYR A 615 -18.48 23.32 3.85
CA TYR A 615 -18.21 22.54 2.64
C TYR A 615 -18.06 23.32 1.32
N SER A 616 -17.59 24.56 1.39
CA SER A 616 -17.35 25.36 0.20
C SER A 616 -15.95 25.18 -0.39
N PHE A 617 -15.23 24.08 -0.11
CA PHE A 617 -13.90 23.85 -0.67
C PHE A 617 -13.82 22.47 -1.33
N VAL A 618 -13.24 22.43 -2.53
CA VAL A 618 -12.94 21.20 -3.25
C VAL A 618 -11.46 20.94 -3.12
N VAL A 619 -11.14 19.75 -2.65
CA VAL A 619 -9.76 19.25 -2.61
C VAL A 619 -9.44 18.63 -3.95
N THR A 620 -8.34 19.07 -4.56
CA THR A 620 -7.78 18.46 -5.76
C THR A 620 -6.33 18.09 -5.49
N VAL A 621 -5.94 16.88 -5.84
CA VAL A 621 -4.55 16.44 -5.72
C VAL A 621 -3.86 16.62 -7.07
N GLN A 622 -2.74 17.35 -7.04
CA GLN A 622 -1.88 17.62 -8.19
C GLN A 622 -0.44 17.29 -7.79
N PRO A 623 0.52 17.22 -8.74
CA PRO A 623 1.93 17.20 -8.37
C PRO A 623 2.22 18.37 -7.41
N SER A 624 2.66 18.06 -6.20
CA SER A 624 3.15 19.04 -5.24
C SER A 624 4.42 19.65 -5.78
N HIS A 625 4.30 20.92 -6.03
CA HIS A 625 5.43 21.80 -6.01
C HIS A 625 5.58 22.30 -4.57
N GLN A 626 6.81 22.28 -4.04
CA GLN A 626 7.03 22.82 -2.69
C GLN A 626 6.67 24.30 -2.65
N THR A 627 6.82 24.96 -3.80
CA THR A 627 6.58 26.39 -3.97
C THR A 627 5.78 26.59 -5.25
N GLN A 628 4.86 27.55 -5.25
CA GLN A 628 4.04 27.84 -6.43
C GLN A 628 4.88 28.33 -7.62
N ARG A 629 6.09 28.85 -7.38
CA ARG A 629 7.05 29.16 -8.44
C ARG A 629 7.54 27.93 -9.19
N GLN A 630 7.74 26.82 -8.48
CA GLN A 630 8.06 25.54 -9.13
C GLN A 630 6.87 25.05 -9.97
N GLU A 631 5.64 25.34 -9.56
CA GLU A 631 4.42 25.05 -10.31
C GLU A 631 4.37 25.88 -11.60
N ASP A 632 4.50 27.21 -11.50
CA ASP A 632 4.54 28.12 -12.64
C ASP A 632 5.68 27.79 -13.62
N ALA A 633 6.88 27.52 -13.09
CA ALA A 633 8.04 27.11 -13.88
C ALA A 633 7.75 25.83 -14.67
N SER A 634 7.12 24.83 -14.04
CA SER A 634 6.77 23.56 -14.68
C SER A 634 5.67 23.73 -15.75
N VAL A 635 4.69 24.61 -15.52
CA VAL A 635 3.62 24.93 -16.46
C VAL A 635 4.19 25.66 -17.67
N TYR A 636 5.02 26.67 -17.46
CA TYR A 636 5.69 27.38 -18.54
C TYR A 636 6.64 26.47 -19.31
N GLU A 637 7.37 25.58 -18.64
CA GLU A 637 8.22 24.58 -19.29
C GLU A 637 7.38 23.61 -20.15
N ALA A 638 6.21 23.17 -19.67
CA ALA A 638 5.31 22.31 -20.43
C ALA A 638 4.78 22.99 -21.70
N ILE A 639 4.43 24.28 -21.62
CA ILE A 639 3.99 25.07 -22.78
C ILE A 639 5.13 25.26 -23.79
N ILE A 640 6.34 25.55 -23.30
CA ILE A 640 7.54 25.72 -24.16
C ILE A 640 7.91 24.40 -24.85
N LYS A 641 7.77 23.25 -24.16
CA LYS A 641 7.97 21.93 -24.76
C LYS A 641 6.91 21.59 -25.81
N ALA A 642 5.68 22.07 -25.64
CA ALA A 642 4.59 21.85 -26.57
C ALA A 642 4.75 22.68 -27.86
N ASP A 643 5.18 23.94 -27.75
CA ASP A 643 5.52 24.79 -28.89
C ASP A 643 6.74 25.68 -28.59
N ALA A 644 7.84 25.38 -29.28
CA ALA A 644 9.09 26.12 -29.16
C ALA A 644 8.97 27.60 -29.60
N ASN A 645 7.95 27.97 -30.38
CA ASN A 645 7.71 29.37 -30.76
C ASN A 645 7.14 30.20 -29.61
N LEU A 646 6.35 29.59 -28.72
CA LEU A 646 5.80 30.25 -27.53
C LEU A 646 6.88 30.62 -26.52
N ALA A 647 8.07 30.01 -26.61
CA ALA A 647 9.24 30.39 -25.81
C ALA A 647 9.62 31.87 -25.95
N LYS A 648 9.32 32.50 -27.09
CA LYS A 648 9.56 33.94 -27.28
C LYS A 648 8.67 34.81 -26.38
N PHE A 649 7.44 34.36 -26.10
CA PHE A 649 6.47 35.14 -25.32
C PHE A 649 6.45 34.75 -23.84
N ILE A 650 6.57 33.45 -23.55
CA ILE A 650 6.46 32.89 -22.20
C ILE A 650 7.84 32.71 -21.56
N GLY A 651 8.92 32.69 -22.34
CA GLY A 651 10.30 32.57 -21.86
C GLY A 651 10.70 33.59 -20.79
N PRO A 652 10.33 34.89 -20.90
CA PRO A 652 10.57 35.85 -19.82
C PRO A 652 9.86 35.45 -18.51
N LEU A 653 8.59 35.04 -18.56
CA LEU A 653 7.84 34.60 -17.37
C LEU A 653 8.44 33.33 -16.76
N TRP A 654 8.90 32.39 -17.58
CA TRP A 654 9.64 31.21 -17.13
C TRP A 654 10.95 31.58 -16.43
N VAL A 655 11.75 32.48 -16.99
CA VAL A 655 13.00 32.94 -16.36
C VAL A 655 12.72 33.69 -15.05
N LYS A 656 11.63 34.45 -14.95
CA LYS A 656 11.22 35.11 -13.70
C LYS A 656 10.84 34.10 -12.60
N SER A 657 10.36 32.92 -12.98
CA SER A 657 10.03 31.84 -12.03
C SER A 657 11.26 31.07 -11.51
N LEU A 658 12.41 31.16 -12.19
CA LEU A 658 13.67 30.54 -11.76
C LEU A 658 14.41 31.46 -10.77
N GLU A 659 14.89 30.90 -9.66
CA GLU A 659 15.56 31.69 -8.61
C GLU A 659 17.00 32.06 -8.98
N GLY A 660 17.38 33.32 -8.71
CA GLY A 660 18.76 33.77 -8.74
C GLY A 660 18.93 35.20 -9.27
N PRO A 661 19.99 35.93 -8.86
CA PRO A 661 20.30 37.26 -9.40
C PRO A 661 20.49 37.21 -10.94
N ALA A 662 21.07 36.12 -11.45
CA ALA A 662 21.22 35.88 -12.88
C ALA A 662 19.88 35.71 -13.62
N ALA A 663 18.85 35.17 -12.97
CA ALA A 663 17.53 35.00 -13.56
C ALA A 663 16.80 36.35 -13.68
N GLN A 664 16.95 37.24 -12.70
CA GLN A 664 16.42 38.60 -12.79
C GLN A 664 17.12 39.43 -13.88
N GLU A 665 18.44 39.29 -14.01
CA GLU A 665 19.21 39.90 -15.09
C GLU A 665 18.79 39.35 -16.46
N ALA A 666 18.63 38.02 -16.58
CA ALA A 666 18.16 37.38 -17.81
C ALA A 666 16.72 37.78 -18.17
N TYR A 667 15.81 37.90 -17.19
CA TYR A 667 14.46 38.42 -17.40
C TYR A 667 14.48 39.84 -17.95
N ASN A 668 15.27 40.73 -17.33
CA ASN A 668 15.41 42.11 -17.76
C ASN A 668 16.06 42.24 -19.15
N LEU A 669 16.99 41.33 -19.50
CA LEU A 669 17.59 41.26 -20.83
C LEU A 669 16.58 40.76 -21.88
N LEU A 670 15.79 39.74 -21.56
CA LEU A 670 14.76 39.20 -22.45
C LEU A 670 13.63 40.21 -22.70
N LEU A 671 13.19 40.95 -21.68
CA LEU A 671 12.23 42.05 -21.83
C LEU A 671 12.77 43.21 -22.70
N LYS A 672 14.10 43.45 -22.68
CA LYS A 672 14.73 44.46 -23.56
C LYS A 672 14.88 43.97 -25.00
N ALA A 673 15.02 42.67 -25.21
CA ALA A 673 15.20 42.06 -26.53
C ALA A 673 13.89 41.95 -27.33
N ILE A 674 12.72 42.02 -26.67
CA ILE A 674 11.40 41.96 -27.31
C ILE A 674 10.62 43.25 -27.01
N PRO A 675 10.76 44.31 -27.83
CA PRO A 675 10.11 45.61 -27.60
C PRO A 675 8.58 45.54 -27.53
N GLU A 676 7.96 44.57 -28.21
CA GLU A 676 6.50 44.37 -28.26
C GLU A 676 5.89 43.95 -26.91
N LEU A 677 6.62 43.17 -26.09
CA LEU A 677 6.19 42.79 -24.73
C LEU A 677 6.36 43.94 -23.73
N LYS A 678 7.35 44.78 -23.96
CA LYS A 678 7.62 46.00 -23.18
C LYS A 678 6.50 47.03 -23.39
N ALA A 679 6.03 47.18 -24.63
CA ALA A 679 4.92 48.06 -24.99
C ALA A 679 3.54 47.60 -24.43
N ALA A 680 3.38 46.31 -24.11
CA ALA A 680 2.16 45.79 -23.51
C ALA A 680 2.11 45.96 -21.97
N THR A 681 3.22 46.34 -21.34
CA THR A 681 3.34 46.46 -19.87
C THR A 681 3.53 47.91 -19.41
N ASP A 682 3.99 48.80 -20.28
CA ASP A 682 4.18 50.23 -20.00
C ASP A 682 3.25 51.08 -20.91
N GLU A 683 2.21 51.68 -20.32
CA GLU A 683 1.50 52.82 -20.91
C GLU A 683 2.41 54.06 -20.81
N GLU A 684 3.27 54.29 -21.81
CA GLU A 684 3.76 55.61 -22.27
C GLU A 684 5.01 55.43 -23.15
N ALA A 685 4.85 55.68 -24.46
CA ALA A 685 5.96 55.73 -25.41
C ALA A 685 6.27 57.18 -25.80
N PRO A 686 7.55 57.55 -25.92
CA PRO A 686 7.96 58.64 -26.81
C PRO A 686 8.97 58.21 -27.88
N GLU A 687 9.00 59.04 -28.92
CA GLU A 687 9.33 58.80 -30.33
C GLU A 687 10.82 58.69 -30.70
N ILE A 688 11.10 58.11 -31.88
CA ILE A 688 12.43 57.83 -32.44
C ILE A 688 12.96 59.04 -33.26
N PRO A 689 14.20 59.53 -33.03
CA PRO A 689 14.83 60.62 -33.79
C PRO A 689 15.28 60.27 -35.24
N PRO A 690 15.26 61.24 -36.17
CA PRO A 690 15.49 61.06 -37.62
C PRO A 690 16.95 60.83 -38.09
N GLU A 691 17.94 60.72 -37.20
CA GLU A 691 19.34 60.51 -37.58
C GLU A 691 19.68 59.06 -37.99
N VAL A 692 18.85 58.09 -37.59
CA VAL A 692 19.02 56.66 -37.92
C VAL A 692 18.74 56.37 -39.41
N GLN A 693 18.09 57.30 -40.12
CA GLN A 693 17.67 57.09 -41.51
C GLN A 693 18.83 57.18 -42.53
N GLN A 694 19.89 57.95 -42.24
CA GLN A 694 21.07 58.01 -43.12
C GLN A 694 22.04 56.84 -42.93
N GLN A 695 22.18 56.34 -41.70
CA GLN A 695 23.04 55.18 -41.41
C GLN A 695 22.43 53.87 -41.96
N LEU A 696 21.09 53.80 -42.03
CA LEU A 696 20.38 52.65 -42.61
C LEU A 696 20.71 52.48 -44.10
N GLN A 697 20.87 53.57 -44.85
CA GLN A 697 21.10 53.52 -46.30
C GLN A 697 22.51 52.99 -46.65
N GLN A 698 23.50 53.32 -45.81
CA GLN A 698 24.86 52.79 -45.95
C GLN A 698 24.94 51.33 -45.49
N SER A 699 24.20 50.97 -44.43
CA SER A 699 24.09 49.58 -43.97
C SER A 699 23.36 48.68 -44.98
N GLN A 700 22.38 49.19 -45.73
CA GLN A 700 21.61 48.41 -46.71
C GLN A 700 22.47 47.93 -47.88
N GLN A 701 23.45 48.71 -48.33
CA GLN A 701 24.38 48.28 -49.38
C GLN A 701 25.32 47.18 -48.90
N MET A 702 25.84 47.30 -47.66
CA MET A 702 26.69 46.27 -47.07
C MET A 702 25.92 44.99 -46.73
N ILE A 703 24.65 45.12 -46.31
CA ILE A 703 23.75 43.99 -46.08
C ILE A 703 23.46 43.26 -47.39
N GLN A 704 23.25 43.95 -48.52
CA GLN A 704 23.04 43.28 -49.81
C GLN A 704 24.25 42.45 -50.26
N GLU A 705 25.47 42.98 -50.09
CA GLU A 705 26.70 42.27 -50.45
C GLU A 705 26.94 41.04 -49.54
N LEU A 706 26.73 41.20 -48.22
CA LEU A 706 26.80 40.10 -47.27
C LEU A 706 25.68 39.06 -47.49
N THR A 707 24.48 39.49 -47.87
CA THR A 707 23.34 38.59 -48.12
C THR A 707 23.61 37.69 -49.33
N GLN A 708 24.20 38.24 -50.41
CA GLN A 708 24.61 37.43 -51.56
C GLN A 708 25.72 36.43 -51.22
N ALA A 709 26.70 36.84 -50.39
CA ALA A 709 27.76 35.94 -49.94
C ALA A 709 27.21 34.81 -49.04
N LEU A 710 26.19 35.10 -48.24
CA LEU A 710 25.55 34.15 -47.32
C LEU A 710 24.61 33.19 -48.07
N GLU A 711 23.89 33.66 -49.10
CA GLU A 711 23.12 32.79 -50.01
C GLU A 711 24.01 31.80 -50.78
N GLN A 712 25.16 32.25 -51.28
CA GLN A 712 26.10 31.36 -51.97
C GLN A 712 26.68 30.28 -51.04
N LYS A 713 26.98 30.63 -49.78
CA LYS A 713 27.46 29.64 -48.80
C LYS A 713 26.36 28.70 -48.30
N THR A 714 25.14 29.20 -48.08
CA THR A 714 24.01 28.36 -47.63
C THR A 714 23.55 27.38 -48.72
N GLN A 715 23.61 27.74 -50.00
CA GLN A 715 23.35 26.79 -51.09
C GLN A 715 24.43 25.69 -51.18
N ALA A 716 25.71 26.03 -50.94
CA ALA A 716 26.80 25.06 -50.92
C ALA A 716 26.71 24.09 -49.72
N GLU A 717 26.31 24.57 -48.54
CA GLU A 717 26.05 23.73 -47.37
C GLU A 717 24.81 22.86 -47.54
N ALA A 718 23.70 23.39 -48.09
CA ALA A 718 22.49 22.62 -48.39
C ALA A 718 22.77 21.46 -49.36
N ALA A 719 23.59 21.68 -50.39
CA ALA A 719 23.99 20.62 -51.32
C ALA A 719 24.85 19.53 -50.66
N ASN A 720 25.75 19.90 -49.73
CA ASN A 720 26.57 18.95 -48.99
C ASN A 720 25.75 18.17 -47.94
N THR A 721 24.81 18.83 -47.25
CA THR A 721 23.87 18.15 -46.34
C THR A 721 22.98 17.18 -47.10
N GLN A 722 22.46 17.55 -48.27
CA GLN A 722 21.66 16.63 -49.09
C GLN A 722 22.46 15.40 -49.52
N LYS A 723 23.71 15.56 -49.97
CA LYS A 723 24.58 14.42 -50.31
C LYS A 723 24.84 13.49 -49.11
N LEU A 724 25.12 14.06 -47.94
CA LEU A 724 25.30 13.28 -46.70
C LEU A 724 24.02 12.56 -46.27
N THR A 725 22.86 13.21 -46.41
CA THR A 725 21.56 12.59 -46.10
C THR A 725 21.20 11.48 -47.07
N MET A 726 21.48 11.64 -48.38
CA MET A 726 21.28 10.60 -49.38
C MET A 726 22.23 9.41 -49.17
N GLU A 727 23.49 9.66 -48.80
CA GLU A 727 24.43 8.59 -48.49
C GLU A 727 24.04 7.84 -47.20
N ALA A 728 23.51 8.56 -46.20
CA ALA A 728 22.98 7.96 -44.97
C ALA A 728 21.69 7.16 -45.21
N THR A 729 20.81 7.59 -46.12
CA THR A 729 19.62 6.81 -46.49
C THR A 729 19.98 5.57 -47.28
N ILE A 730 20.92 5.65 -48.22
CA ILE A 730 21.39 4.48 -48.99
C ILE A 730 22.02 3.44 -48.05
N LYS A 731 22.89 3.86 -47.11
CA LYS A 731 23.47 2.93 -46.12
C LYS A 731 22.42 2.34 -45.18
N ARG A 732 21.38 3.10 -44.80
CA ARG A 732 20.25 2.58 -43.99
C ARG A 732 19.45 1.54 -44.75
N GLU A 733 19.19 1.76 -46.04
CA GLU A 733 18.46 0.82 -46.89
C GLU A 733 19.27 -0.46 -47.15
N GLU A 734 20.59 -0.35 -47.36
CA GLU A 734 21.47 -1.53 -47.47
C GLU A 734 21.53 -2.35 -46.18
N LEU A 735 21.61 -1.69 -45.01
CA LEU A 735 21.59 -2.36 -43.71
C LEU A 735 20.23 -3.02 -43.43
N ALA A 736 19.12 -2.35 -43.74
CA ALA A 736 17.77 -2.89 -43.60
C ALA A 736 17.55 -4.09 -44.54
N GLY A 737 18.02 -4.03 -45.79
CA GLY A 737 17.97 -5.14 -46.73
C GLY A 737 18.79 -6.34 -46.26
N ARG A 738 19.99 -6.10 -45.71
CA ARG A 738 20.84 -7.16 -45.15
C ARG A 738 20.22 -7.81 -43.91
N GLN A 739 19.61 -7.03 -43.03
CA GLN A 739 18.87 -7.53 -41.87
C GLN A 739 17.64 -8.35 -42.27
N GLN A 740 16.90 -7.94 -43.31
CA GLN A 740 15.76 -8.72 -43.82
C GLN A 740 16.21 -10.06 -44.43
N ILE A 741 17.34 -10.09 -45.13
CA ILE A 741 17.89 -11.34 -45.70
C ILE A 741 18.36 -12.28 -44.58
N GLU A 742 19.03 -11.78 -43.53
CA GLU A 742 19.42 -12.58 -42.37
C GLU A 742 18.22 -13.05 -41.55
N ALA A 743 17.21 -12.20 -41.34
CA ALA A 743 15.96 -12.56 -40.69
C ALA A 743 15.19 -13.62 -41.47
N GLY A 744 15.14 -13.53 -42.81
CA GLY A 744 14.53 -14.54 -43.67
C GLY A 744 15.27 -15.88 -43.62
N LYS A 745 16.61 -15.87 -43.57
CA LYS A 745 17.41 -17.10 -43.38
C LYS A 745 17.20 -17.72 -41.99
N ALA A 746 17.12 -16.89 -40.95
CA ALA A 746 16.83 -17.35 -39.60
C ALA A 746 15.41 -17.97 -39.51
N GLN A 747 14.40 -17.32 -40.09
CA GLN A 747 13.03 -17.86 -40.15
C GLN A 747 12.95 -19.18 -40.92
N ALA A 748 13.66 -19.31 -42.04
CA ALA A 748 13.73 -20.57 -42.79
C ALA A 748 14.37 -21.69 -41.96
N SER A 749 15.44 -21.39 -41.20
CA SER A 749 16.07 -22.39 -40.31
C SER A 749 15.18 -22.81 -39.14
N VAL A 750 14.39 -21.87 -38.59
CA VAL A 750 13.42 -22.15 -37.52
C VAL A 750 12.27 -22.99 -38.04
N ALA A 751 11.74 -22.70 -39.23
CA ALA A 751 10.70 -23.51 -39.86
C ALA A 751 11.17 -24.94 -40.15
N GLU A 752 12.43 -25.12 -40.59
CA GLU A 752 13.00 -26.45 -40.82
C GLU A 752 13.19 -27.23 -39.50
N MET A 753 13.59 -26.55 -38.43
CA MET A 753 13.69 -27.15 -37.08
C MET A 753 12.32 -27.51 -36.51
N GLN A 754 11.31 -26.66 -36.70
CA GLN A 754 9.93 -26.92 -36.27
C GLN A 754 9.33 -28.13 -37.01
N ALA A 755 9.51 -28.21 -38.33
CA ALA A 755 9.03 -29.35 -39.12
C ALA A 755 9.69 -30.68 -38.69
N LYS A 756 10.98 -30.67 -38.35
CA LYS A 756 11.67 -31.86 -37.81
C LYS A 756 11.13 -32.24 -36.43
N ALA A 757 10.97 -31.28 -35.53
CA ALA A 757 10.43 -31.52 -34.19
C ALA A 757 8.99 -32.07 -34.23
N GLU A 758 8.13 -31.51 -35.08
CA GLU A 758 6.75 -32.00 -35.26
C GLU A 758 6.72 -33.45 -35.79
N SER A 759 7.62 -33.79 -36.72
CA SER A 759 7.74 -35.16 -37.25
C SER A 759 8.20 -36.17 -36.20
N GLU A 760 9.11 -35.79 -35.31
CA GLU A 760 9.56 -36.65 -34.20
C GLU A 760 8.48 -36.83 -33.13
N VAL A 761 7.74 -35.77 -32.80
CA VAL A 761 6.60 -35.84 -31.87
C VAL A 761 5.49 -36.73 -32.43
N MET A 762 5.21 -36.66 -33.73
CA MET A 762 4.23 -37.53 -34.38
C MET A 762 4.66 -39.01 -34.33
N LEU A 763 5.95 -39.28 -34.53
CA LEU A 763 6.49 -40.63 -34.47
C LEU A 763 6.50 -41.20 -33.04
N MET A 764 6.76 -40.36 -32.03
CA MET A 764 6.62 -40.75 -30.62
C MET A 764 5.17 -41.04 -30.23
N ARG A 765 4.21 -40.23 -30.67
CA ARG A 765 2.78 -40.49 -30.44
C ARG A 765 2.34 -41.81 -31.07
N ALA A 766 2.73 -42.07 -32.31
CA ALA A 766 2.40 -43.31 -32.99
C ALA A 766 2.98 -44.55 -32.28
N LYS A 767 4.22 -44.46 -31.78
CA LYS A 767 4.83 -45.54 -30.99
C LYS A 767 4.09 -45.79 -29.67
N ALA A 768 3.72 -44.74 -28.95
CA ALA A 768 2.98 -44.84 -27.70
C ALA A 768 1.59 -45.47 -27.90
N GLU A 769 0.90 -45.15 -29.01
CA GLU A 769 -0.40 -45.76 -29.33
C GLU A 769 -0.29 -47.26 -29.61
N ILE A 770 0.76 -47.69 -30.32
CA ILE A 770 1.02 -49.11 -30.58
C ILE A 770 1.33 -49.86 -29.27
N GLU A 771 2.11 -49.23 -28.38
CA GLU A 771 2.43 -49.81 -27.07
C GLU A 771 1.19 -49.93 -26.16
N LEU A 772 0.31 -48.93 -26.18
CA LEU A 772 -0.97 -49.01 -25.45
C LEU A 772 -1.91 -50.07 -26.03
N ALA A 773 -1.94 -50.23 -27.36
CA ALA A 773 -2.75 -51.24 -28.01
C ALA A 773 -2.26 -52.67 -27.72
N THR A 774 -0.95 -52.89 -27.69
CA THR A 774 -0.34 -54.18 -27.33
C THR A 774 -0.60 -54.53 -25.86
N ARG A 775 -0.41 -53.57 -24.94
CA ARG A 775 -0.72 -53.76 -23.51
C ARG A 775 -2.18 -54.11 -23.25
N ARG A 776 -3.12 -53.48 -23.99
CA ARG A 776 -4.56 -53.80 -23.89
C ARG A 776 -4.86 -55.23 -24.36
N ALA A 777 -4.27 -55.65 -25.48
CA ALA A 777 -4.46 -57.00 -26.00
C ALA A 777 -3.91 -58.09 -25.05
N GLU A 778 -2.79 -57.82 -24.36
CA GLU A 778 -2.24 -58.72 -23.34
C GLU A 778 -3.18 -58.87 -22.13
N LEU A 779 -3.73 -57.76 -21.63
CA LEU A 779 -4.68 -57.77 -20.51
C LEU A 779 -5.97 -58.52 -20.86
N ASP A 780 -6.46 -58.38 -22.09
CA ASP A 780 -7.65 -59.11 -22.56
C ASP A 780 -7.36 -60.61 -22.68
N ALA A 781 -6.17 -61.00 -23.15
CA ALA A 781 -5.75 -62.40 -23.22
C ALA A 781 -5.62 -63.04 -21.83
N GLU A 782 -5.02 -62.34 -20.86
CA GLU A 782 -4.95 -62.79 -19.47
C GLU A 782 -6.34 -62.93 -18.84
N GLY A 783 -7.25 -61.99 -19.15
CA GLY A 783 -8.66 -62.05 -18.73
C GLY A 783 -9.36 -63.29 -19.25
N GLN A 784 -9.20 -63.61 -20.54
CA GLN A 784 -9.78 -64.81 -21.15
C GLN A 784 -9.21 -66.10 -20.56
N GLN A 785 -7.89 -66.15 -20.29
CA GLN A 785 -7.28 -67.31 -19.63
C GLN A 785 -7.84 -67.56 -18.24
N LYS A 786 -8.06 -66.51 -17.44
CA LYS A 786 -8.68 -66.63 -16.11
C LYS A 786 -10.12 -67.14 -16.18
N ILE A 787 -10.89 -66.66 -17.15
CA ILE A 787 -12.28 -67.12 -17.37
C ILE A 787 -12.31 -68.60 -17.77
N GLU A 788 -11.42 -69.02 -18.66
CA GLU A 788 -11.37 -70.42 -19.11
C GLU A 788 -10.90 -71.37 -17.99
N LEU A 789 -9.93 -70.95 -17.18
CA LEU A 789 -9.52 -71.71 -15.99
C LEU A 789 -10.68 -71.84 -14.99
N ALA A 790 -11.41 -70.77 -14.72
CA ALA A 790 -12.58 -70.81 -13.84
C ALA A 790 -13.69 -71.73 -14.39
N ARG A 791 -13.86 -71.79 -15.72
CA ARG A 791 -14.80 -72.69 -16.37
C ARG A 791 -14.39 -74.16 -16.23
N ILE A 792 -13.11 -74.47 -16.46
CA ILE A 792 -12.56 -75.83 -16.29
C ILE A 792 -12.72 -76.30 -14.84
N GLU A 793 -12.45 -75.43 -13.86
CA GLU A 793 -12.67 -75.75 -12.45
C GLU A 793 -14.14 -76.02 -12.12
N ALA A 794 -15.06 -75.23 -12.69
CA ALA A 794 -16.50 -75.43 -12.50
C ALA A 794 -16.99 -76.75 -13.12
N GLU A 795 -16.50 -77.10 -14.31
CA GLU A 795 -16.82 -78.37 -14.98
C GLU A 795 -16.25 -79.57 -14.20
N SER A 796 -15.02 -79.47 -13.69
CA SER A 796 -14.42 -80.50 -12.82
C SER A 796 -15.24 -80.73 -11.54
N LYS A 797 -15.65 -79.65 -10.85
CA LYS A 797 -16.51 -79.75 -9.65
C LYS A 797 -17.85 -80.40 -9.97
N ARG A 798 -18.44 -80.08 -11.13
CA ARG A 798 -19.71 -80.69 -11.58
C ARG A 798 -19.55 -82.17 -11.86
N GLN A 799 -18.44 -82.60 -12.45
CA GLN A 799 -18.18 -84.00 -12.75
C GLN A 799 -17.99 -84.82 -11.47
N ILE A 800 -17.23 -84.29 -10.50
CA ILE A 800 -17.07 -84.92 -9.18
C ILE A 800 -18.43 -85.08 -8.48
N ALA A 801 -19.29 -84.06 -8.52
CA ALA A 801 -20.62 -84.13 -7.93
C ALA A 801 -21.52 -85.20 -8.61
N LEU A 802 -21.45 -85.33 -9.94
CA LEU A 802 -22.19 -86.36 -10.67
C LEU A 802 -21.70 -87.78 -10.33
N GLU A 803 -20.39 -87.97 -10.20
CA GLU A 803 -19.80 -89.25 -9.79
C GLU A 803 -20.22 -89.63 -8.36
N GLN A 804 -20.26 -88.67 -7.44
CA GLN A 804 -20.77 -88.89 -6.08
C GLN A 804 -22.24 -89.33 -6.08
N ILE A 805 -23.09 -88.67 -6.87
CA ILE A 805 -24.50 -89.05 -7.01
C ILE A 805 -24.65 -90.45 -7.62
N ALA A 806 -23.81 -90.81 -8.59
CA ALA A 806 -23.83 -92.15 -9.19
C ALA A 806 -23.44 -93.22 -8.17
N PHE A 807 -22.39 -92.97 -7.38
CA PHE A 807 -21.95 -93.86 -6.31
C PHE A 807 -23.03 -94.04 -5.23
N GLU A 808 -23.70 -92.97 -4.81
CA GLU A 808 -24.81 -93.06 -3.85
C GLU A 808 -25.98 -93.88 -4.39
N ARG A 809 -26.32 -93.74 -5.68
CA ARG A 809 -27.36 -94.54 -6.33
C ARG A 809 -27.00 -96.03 -6.34
N GLU A 810 -25.76 -96.36 -6.66
CA GLU A 810 -25.29 -97.75 -6.69
C GLU A 810 -25.35 -98.38 -5.29
N LYS A 811 -24.88 -97.65 -4.27
CA LYS A 811 -25.01 -98.07 -2.86
C LYS A 811 -26.47 -98.34 -2.48
N LEU A 812 -27.37 -97.45 -2.87
CA LEU A 812 -28.80 -97.57 -2.56
C LEU A 812 -29.46 -98.75 -3.30
N GLN A 813 -29.01 -99.07 -4.52
CA GLN A 813 -29.44 -100.28 -5.23
C GLN A 813 -28.96 -101.56 -4.55
N LEU A 814 -27.72 -101.60 -4.06
CA LEU A 814 -27.19 -102.71 -3.27
C LEU A 814 -27.98 -102.91 -1.97
N GLU A 815 -28.32 -101.83 -1.27
CA GLU A 815 -29.18 -101.90 -0.08
C GLU A 815 -30.59 -102.43 -0.39
N ILE A 816 -31.16 -102.06 -1.54
CA ILE A 816 -32.47 -102.60 -1.97
C ILE A 816 -32.35 -104.08 -2.33
N ALA A 817 -31.28 -104.49 -3.03
CA ALA A 817 -31.05 -105.87 -3.42
C ALA A 817 -30.89 -106.79 -2.20
N THR A 818 -30.04 -106.40 -1.25
CA THR A 818 -29.84 -107.12 0.02
C THR A 818 -31.12 -107.24 0.83
N LYS A 819 -31.94 -106.17 0.92
CA LYS A 819 -33.26 -106.22 1.56
C LYS A 819 -34.23 -107.17 0.86
N ARG A 820 -34.19 -107.25 -0.48
CA ARG A 820 -35.01 -108.20 -1.25
C ARG A 820 -34.59 -109.65 -1.02
N GLU A 821 -33.29 -109.93 -0.98
CA GLU A 821 -32.78 -111.27 -0.67
C GLU A 821 -33.16 -111.71 0.75
N LEU A 822 -33.01 -110.85 1.75
CA LEU A 822 -33.47 -111.12 3.12
C LEU A 822 -34.98 -111.42 3.16
N ALA A 823 -35.79 -110.63 2.45
CA ALA A 823 -37.23 -110.85 2.38
C ALA A 823 -37.62 -112.16 1.66
N GLN A 824 -36.83 -112.62 0.69
CA GLN A 824 -37.01 -113.92 0.05
C GLN A 824 -36.65 -115.06 1.01
N LEU A 825 -35.52 -114.93 1.73
CA LEU A 825 -35.11 -115.90 2.74
C LEU A 825 -36.15 -116.04 3.87
N ASP A 826 -36.77 -114.92 4.28
CA ASP A 826 -37.89 -114.91 5.23
C ASP A 826 -39.16 -115.59 4.69
N ARG A 827 -39.42 -115.50 3.37
CA ARG A 827 -40.53 -116.25 2.75
C ARG A 827 -40.22 -117.73 2.67
N ASP A 828 -38.99 -118.09 2.30
CA ASP A 828 -38.57 -119.48 2.14
C ASP A 828 -38.46 -120.22 3.50
N THR A 829 -38.05 -119.51 4.55
CA THR A 829 -38.12 -120.03 5.92
C THR A 829 -39.57 -120.20 6.38
N LYS A 830 -40.48 -119.28 6.06
CA LYS A 830 -41.91 -119.45 6.35
C LYS A 830 -42.55 -120.59 5.58
N THR A 831 -42.23 -120.77 4.30
CA THR A 831 -42.77 -121.89 3.49
C THR A 831 -42.18 -123.23 3.93
N SER A 832 -40.90 -123.31 4.28
CA SER A 832 -40.31 -124.53 4.83
C SER A 832 -40.85 -124.89 6.22
N LEU A 833 -41.09 -123.91 7.09
CA LEU A 833 -41.80 -124.13 8.36
C LEU A 833 -43.25 -124.59 8.13
N ALA A 834 -43.95 -124.04 7.14
CA ALA A 834 -45.29 -124.49 6.77
C ALA A 834 -45.29 -125.91 6.18
N GLN A 835 -44.29 -126.28 5.38
CA GLN A 835 -44.11 -127.64 4.87
C GLN A 835 -43.77 -128.63 6.00
N GLN A 836 -42.92 -128.24 6.96
CA GLN A 836 -42.65 -129.07 8.14
C GLN A 836 -43.90 -129.25 9.01
N ALA A 837 -44.73 -128.20 9.16
CA ALA A 837 -46.02 -128.29 9.84
C ALA A 837 -47.01 -129.22 9.10
N ALA A 838 -47.04 -129.18 7.76
CA ALA A 838 -47.88 -130.06 6.95
C ALA A 838 -47.40 -131.53 6.96
N VAL A 839 -46.09 -131.78 6.96
CA VAL A 839 -45.54 -133.14 7.09
C VAL A 839 -45.80 -133.71 8.48
N THR A 840 -45.71 -132.89 9.54
CA THR A 840 -46.04 -133.33 10.90
C THR A 840 -47.53 -133.57 11.09
N SER A 841 -48.42 -132.79 10.47
CA SER A 841 -49.87 -133.08 10.47
C SER A 841 -50.22 -134.33 9.65
N ALA A 842 -49.60 -134.52 8.48
CA ALA A 842 -49.79 -135.73 7.67
C ALA A 842 -49.25 -137.00 8.38
N ALA A 843 -48.15 -136.89 9.12
CA ALA A 843 -47.63 -137.96 9.96
C ALA A 843 -48.55 -138.27 11.16
N GLN A 844 -49.26 -137.27 11.70
CA GLN A 844 -50.26 -137.47 12.75
C GLN A 844 -51.55 -138.12 12.21
N GLU A 845 -51.99 -137.79 11.00
CA GLU A 845 -53.15 -138.42 10.36
C GLU A 845 -52.87 -139.87 9.93
N ALA A 846 -51.67 -140.17 9.42
CA ALA A 846 -51.26 -141.54 9.11
C ALA A 846 -51.17 -142.43 10.36
N ARG A 847 -50.84 -141.87 11.53
CA ARG A 847 -50.82 -142.59 12.82
C ARG A 847 -52.20 -142.82 13.44
N LYS A 848 -53.24 -142.12 12.99
CA LYS A 848 -54.63 -142.36 13.44
C LYS A 848 -55.38 -143.42 12.62
N ASN A 849 -54.86 -143.77 11.43
CA ASN A 849 -55.44 -144.76 10.52
C ASN A 849 -54.77 -146.14 10.57
N VAL A 850 -53.82 -146.33 11.51
CA VAL A 850 -53.30 -147.62 11.99
C VAL A 850 -53.92 -147.89 13.34
#